data_AF-A0AA37MK79-F1
#
_entry.id   AF-A0AA37MK79-F1
#
_cell.length_a   1.000
_cell.length_b   1.000
_cell.length_c   1.000
_cell.angle_alpha   90.00
_cell.angle_beta   90.00
_cell.angle_gamma   90.00
#
_symmetry.space_group_name_H-M   'P 1'
#
loop_
_entity.id
_entity.type
_entity.pdbx_description
1 polymer ?
#
loop_
_entity_poly.entity_id
_entity_poly.type
_entity_poly.pdbx_seq_one_letter_code
_entity_poly.pdbx_strand_id
1 'polypeptide(L)'
;MKMKTQNNMTENFPNANMETYQTSALDSRTTASNTQSTELDNQASVSNNQITDLNSQARASNTQSTASSSQASDLSSQARASNSRTSNLNTQSNASSSQASDLSSQARASNTQSTALDSQSTELDTQSTDLNKSIKEMNQININFSAEAFDPIYWANKADEVSKSIKPRSSVNSFSKSTAAYNCDEADRQAEIQEVARQLVDRGIDITAGYNNWLNLGFALADGLGEDGREIFHQLSQLNDEYDTAECDRQYTHCLHGRGQGITVKTFFQMAKEAGIDLSQVAREQMKTHQVNAISANVPSAKRIEKVEKSTILGTLEEQVPRGTMAQVAQTHAKTPTGLTFSDKLKRDDLDDITRAIYDLHHDEPEKCDAMILGALNVISGLMGGANGTPEHRSGVYGIYDGHRVYAPLYNIIYSGAGNGKGNLMFNKELAYQVKKEMRSAYDAEKSKYDQAMAEWESKSKKDRGDAPREPVYRDPFVPGNSSSSAVYRALDANGGWGLMFETEADTVSSMIDSDYGNYSDLMRKAHHHETLSMNRVTEKVHIDIDEPRLSIFLTCTPGQLPSLFPSFENGLGSRFLFYNLPDEEVSFHDVFALRESPLEDTYKQLGDTLLPLYHALQSRADHPIQFMLSAAQQRDFLRTYQDMLVEQYGMQGKGIRAFVFRIALESFRYAMILTTLRRLSEWAASFGSSTDHEIFRDDENALICDDRDFRTVKTIVECLVNHTARVYAVMAKEDDNPFALHGKKLSADERRLYKALPEGDFPTADVLKSADRLQISRRTAQRMLSKFCNVYRIIDPVKRGVYNKPAVSDNDNTNDD
;
A
#
# COMPACT_ATOMS: atom_id res chain seq x y z
N MET A 1 -57.45 -90.78 103.28
CA MET A 1 -56.46 -89.68 103.09
C MET A 1 -55.98 -89.74 101.62
N LYS A 2 -55.38 -88.69 101.04
CA LYS A 2 -54.94 -88.54 99.61
C LYS A 2 -54.91 -89.81 98.68
N MET A 3 -55.78 -89.89 97.65
CA MET A 3 -55.97 -91.02 96.69
C MET A 3 -57.04 -90.68 95.60
N LYS A 4 -56.98 -91.18 94.32
CA LYS A 4 -58.08 -91.88 93.56
C LYS A 4 -57.99 -92.01 92.01
N THR A 5 -58.68 -93.04 91.47
CA THR A 5 -58.13 -94.02 90.48
C THR A 5 -59.21 -94.91 89.76
N GLN A 6 -60.30 -94.39 89.17
CA GLN A 6 -61.44 -95.20 88.59
C GLN A 6 -62.14 -94.44 87.40
N ASN A 7 -62.91 -94.99 86.43
CA ASN A 7 -63.40 -96.37 86.14
C ASN A 7 -63.84 -96.62 84.64
N ASN A 8 -63.71 -97.87 84.16
CA ASN A 8 -64.35 -98.66 83.05
C ASN A 8 -65.19 -98.14 81.83
N MET A 9 -64.82 -98.71 80.66
CA MET A 9 -65.60 -99.36 79.55
C MET A 9 -66.46 -98.61 78.49
N THR A 10 -66.18 -98.95 77.21
CA THR A 10 -67.06 -98.95 75.99
C THR A 10 -67.60 -97.60 75.48
N GLU A 11 -67.93 -97.36 74.19
CA GLU A 11 -68.14 -98.23 73.01
C GLU A 11 -67.33 -97.76 71.78
N ASN A 12 -67.08 -98.65 70.80
CA ASN A 12 -66.06 -98.44 69.75
C ASN A 12 -66.67 -98.43 68.32
N PHE A 13 -66.75 -97.26 67.67
CA PHE A 13 -67.24 -97.07 66.28
C PHE A 13 -66.52 -95.90 65.55
N PRO A 14 -66.52 -95.85 64.19
CA PRO A 14 -65.43 -95.23 63.42
C PRO A 14 -65.62 -93.74 63.05
N ASN A 15 -64.52 -93.00 62.92
CA ASN A 15 -64.53 -91.57 62.54
C ASN A 15 -63.44 -91.13 61.53
N ALA A 16 -62.75 -92.08 60.88
CA ALA A 16 -61.55 -91.81 60.06
C ALA A 16 -61.76 -90.98 58.77
N ASN A 17 -63.01 -90.70 58.37
CA ASN A 17 -63.33 -89.95 57.16
C ASN A 17 -63.58 -88.45 57.38
N MET A 18 -63.65 -87.94 58.62
CA MET A 18 -63.75 -86.48 58.84
C MET A 18 -62.39 -85.78 58.93
N GLU A 19 -61.38 -86.42 59.53
CA GLU A 19 -60.05 -85.83 59.70
C GLU A 19 -59.34 -85.57 58.36
N THR A 20 -59.51 -86.44 57.37
CA THR A 20 -58.94 -86.31 56.01
C THR A 20 -59.56 -85.16 55.19
N TYR A 21 -60.84 -84.86 55.41
CA TYR A 21 -61.48 -83.68 54.79
C TYR A 21 -61.13 -82.38 55.52
N GLN A 22 -60.92 -82.42 56.85
CA GLN A 22 -60.48 -81.24 57.61
C GLN A 22 -59.01 -80.88 57.32
N THR A 23 -58.12 -81.86 57.22
CA THR A 23 -56.70 -81.65 56.87
C THR A 23 -56.54 -81.08 55.46
N SER A 24 -57.19 -81.66 54.44
CA SER A 24 -57.16 -81.10 53.07
C SER A 24 -57.77 -79.70 52.95
N ALA A 25 -58.79 -79.37 53.75
CA ALA A 25 -59.33 -78.01 53.86
C ALA A 25 -58.38 -77.02 54.59
N LEU A 26 -57.55 -77.51 55.52
CA LEU A 26 -56.51 -76.72 56.18
C LEU A 26 -55.30 -76.50 55.27
N ASP A 27 -54.83 -77.53 54.57
CA ASP A 27 -53.69 -77.44 53.64
C ASP A 27 -53.98 -76.51 52.45
N SER A 28 -55.20 -76.56 51.90
CA SER A 28 -55.62 -75.64 50.84
C SER A 28 -55.71 -74.19 51.32
N ARG A 29 -56.20 -73.94 52.55
CA ARG A 29 -56.17 -72.60 53.18
C ARG A 29 -54.75 -72.11 53.45
N THR A 30 -53.87 -72.96 53.96
CA THR A 30 -52.46 -72.64 54.20
C THR A 30 -51.76 -72.30 52.90
N THR A 31 -52.00 -73.08 51.84
CA THR A 31 -51.45 -72.83 50.50
C THR A 31 -51.93 -71.49 49.94
N ALA A 32 -53.24 -71.19 50.03
CA ALA A 32 -53.78 -69.90 49.61
C ALA A 32 -53.18 -68.72 50.40
N SER A 33 -53.02 -68.86 51.73
CA SER A 33 -52.39 -67.85 52.58
C SER A 33 -50.91 -67.62 52.24
N ASN A 34 -50.17 -68.67 51.90
CA ASN A 34 -48.76 -68.56 51.50
C ASN A 34 -48.61 -67.89 50.12
N THR A 35 -49.48 -68.21 49.16
CA THR A 35 -49.54 -67.52 47.86
C THR A 35 -49.83 -66.02 48.06
N GLN A 36 -50.82 -65.69 48.90
CA GLN A 36 -51.18 -64.30 49.18
C GLN A 36 -50.04 -63.54 49.89
N SER A 37 -49.30 -64.18 50.81
CA SER A 37 -48.10 -63.58 51.42
C SER A 37 -47.02 -63.29 50.38
N THR A 38 -46.76 -64.26 49.49
CA THR A 38 -45.75 -64.12 48.42
C THR A 38 -46.12 -62.98 47.44
N GLU A 39 -47.41 -62.82 47.15
CA GLU A 39 -47.91 -61.75 46.28
C GLU A 39 -47.80 -60.37 46.94
N LEU A 40 -48.03 -60.27 48.26
CA LEU A 40 -47.81 -59.06 49.05
C LEU A 40 -46.31 -58.70 49.14
N ASP A 41 -45.42 -59.67 49.33
CA ASP A 41 -43.97 -59.45 49.36
C ASP A 41 -43.46 -58.93 48.00
N ASN A 42 -43.98 -59.46 46.89
CA ASN A 42 -43.68 -58.97 45.55
C ASN A 42 -44.20 -57.53 45.34
N GLN A 43 -45.41 -57.19 45.81
CA GLN A 43 -45.92 -55.81 45.74
C GLN A 43 -45.09 -54.83 46.60
N ALA A 44 -44.65 -55.26 47.78
CA ALA A 44 -43.76 -54.47 48.63
C ALA A 44 -42.39 -54.24 47.96
N SER A 45 -41.83 -55.25 47.30
CA SER A 45 -40.59 -55.13 46.52
C SER A 45 -40.72 -54.11 45.38
N VAL A 46 -41.80 -54.19 44.58
CA VAL A 46 -42.08 -53.22 43.50
C VAL A 46 -42.23 -51.80 44.05
N SER A 47 -42.95 -51.63 45.17
CA SER A 47 -43.12 -50.32 45.80
C SER A 47 -41.80 -49.74 46.33
N ASN A 48 -40.92 -50.56 46.90
CA ASN A 48 -39.60 -50.13 47.37
C ASN A 48 -38.69 -49.68 46.20
N ASN A 49 -38.78 -50.35 45.05
CA ASN A 49 -38.05 -49.92 43.85
C ASN A 49 -38.58 -48.57 43.35
N GLN A 50 -39.91 -48.38 43.26
CA GLN A 50 -40.51 -47.09 42.90
C GLN A 50 -40.12 -45.95 43.85
N ILE A 51 -40.05 -46.21 45.16
CA ILE A 51 -39.57 -45.23 46.16
C ILE A 51 -38.09 -44.89 45.92
N THR A 52 -37.27 -45.86 45.50
CA THR A 52 -35.85 -45.64 45.20
C THR A 52 -35.66 -44.79 43.94
N ASP A 53 -36.45 -45.03 42.89
CA ASP A 53 -36.46 -44.23 41.67
C ASP A 53 -36.92 -42.78 41.94
N LEU A 54 -38.02 -42.61 42.69
CA LEU A 54 -38.54 -41.29 43.07
C LEU A 54 -37.52 -40.49 43.91
N ASN A 55 -36.83 -41.14 44.85
CA ASN A 55 -35.75 -40.51 45.61
C ASN A 55 -34.56 -40.10 44.73
N SER A 56 -34.26 -40.88 43.69
CA SER A 56 -33.19 -40.58 42.74
C SER A 56 -33.56 -39.39 41.84
N GLN A 57 -34.81 -39.34 41.36
CA GLN A 57 -35.36 -38.20 40.63
C GLN A 57 -35.38 -36.93 41.49
N ALA A 58 -35.80 -37.02 42.76
CA ALA A 58 -35.78 -35.88 43.69
C ALA A 58 -34.37 -35.31 43.90
N ARG A 59 -33.35 -36.18 44.01
CA ARG A 59 -31.93 -35.76 44.09
C ARG A 59 -31.46 -35.07 42.81
N ALA A 60 -31.84 -35.57 41.65
CA ALA A 60 -31.51 -34.94 40.37
C ALA A 60 -32.14 -33.53 40.26
N SER A 61 -33.45 -33.40 40.55
CA SER A 61 -34.15 -32.12 40.55
C SER A 61 -33.56 -31.11 41.54
N ASN A 62 -33.12 -31.56 42.73
CA ASN A 62 -32.47 -30.68 43.71
C ASN A 62 -31.06 -30.24 43.26
N THR A 63 -30.33 -31.10 42.55
CA THR A 63 -29.03 -30.78 41.92
C THR A 63 -29.22 -29.75 40.80
N GLN A 64 -30.25 -29.91 39.96
CA GLN A 64 -30.61 -28.95 38.92
C GLN A 64 -31.09 -27.60 39.48
N SER A 65 -31.80 -27.62 40.63
CA SER A 65 -32.24 -26.40 41.32
C SER A 65 -31.08 -25.63 41.92
N THR A 66 -30.10 -26.33 42.52
CA THR A 66 -28.88 -25.69 43.06
C THR A 66 -27.98 -25.15 41.96
N ALA A 67 -27.82 -25.87 40.84
CA ALA A 67 -27.12 -25.36 39.65
C ALA A 67 -27.80 -24.08 39.11
N SER A 68 -29.12 -24.10 38.93
CA SER A 68 -29.90 -22.92 38.50
C SER A 68 -29.72 -21.72 39.44
N SER A 69 -29.66 -21.96 40.76
CA SER A 69 -29.41 -20.93 41.77
C SER A 69 -28.01 -20.32 41.65
N SER A 70 -26.98 -21.15 41.42
CA SER A 70 -25.61 -20.65 41.18
C SER A 70 -25.52 -19.80 39.92
N GLN A 71 -26.10 -20.25 38.81
CA GLN A 71 -26.15 -19.51 37.54
C GLN A 71 -26.90 -18.17 37.67
N ALA A 72 -27.97 -18.11 38.46
CA ALA A 72 -28.66 -16.85 38.77
C ALA A 72 -27.78 -15.88 39.59
N SER A 73 -26.94 -16.40 40.50
CA SER A 73 -25.99 -15.59 41.27
C SER A 73 -24.84 -15.04 40.41
N ASP A 74 -24.37 -15.82 39.44
CA ASP A 74 -23.37 -15.40 38.46
C ASP A 74 -23.92 -14.32 37.53
N LEU A 75 -25.13 -14.51 37.00
CA LEU A 75 -25.84 -13.50 36.20
C LEU A 75 -26.08 -12.20 36.98
N SER A 76 -26.42 -12.28 38.27
CA SER A 76 -26.55 -11.10 39.13
C SER A 76 -25.20 -10.37 39.31
N SER A 77 -24.11 -11.12 39.43
CA SER A 77 -22.75 -10.58 39.54
C SER A 77 -22.27 -9.94 38.24
N GLN A 78 -22.56 -10.56 37.09
CA GLN A 78 -22.33 -10.00 35.77
C GLN A 78 -23.15 -8.71 35.53
N ALA A 79 -24.42 -8.67 35.94
CA ALA A 79 -25.25 -7.47 35.84
C ALA A 79 -24.69 -6.29 36.67
N ARG A 80 -24.15 -6.57 37.87
CA ARG A 80 -23.45 -5.57 38.70
C ARG A 80 -22.18 -5.06 38.01
N ALA A 81 -21.38 -5.95 37.43
CA ALA A 81 -20.18 -5.60 36.68
C ALA A 81 -20.52 -4.74 35.44
N SER A 82 -21.56 -5.10 34.68
CA SER A 82 -22.06 -4.32 33.55
C SER A 82 -22.53 -2.93 33.98
N ASN A 83 -23.30 -2.81 35.07
CA ASN A 83 -23.72 -1.49 35.59
C ASN A 83 -22.52 -0.61 35.98
N SER A 84 -21.46 -1.18 36.58
CA SER A 84 -20.23 -0.42 36.90
C SER A 84 -19.44 0.00 35.66
N ARG A 85 -19.46 -0.80 34.58
CA ARG A 85 -18.91 -0.41 33.28
C ARG A 85 -19.71 0.74 32.68
N THR A 86 -21.04 0.68 32.71
CA THR A 86 -21.92 1.75 32.21
C THR A 86 -21.73 3.06 32.99
N SER A 87 -21.55 3.02 34.31
CA SER A 87 -21.24 4.24 35.08
C SER A 87 -19.89 4.83 34.69
N ASN A 88 -18.85 4.00 34.52
CA ASN A 88 -17.52 4.47 34.09
C ASN A 88 -17.56 5.07 32.68
N LEU A 89 -18.28 4.44 31.74
CA LEU A 89 -18.49 4.97 30.37
C LEU A 89 -19.22 6.31 30.39
N ASN A 90 -20.22 6.50 31.25
CA ASN A 90 -20.88 7.80 31.40
C ASN A 90 -19.93 8.87 31.96
N THR A 91 -19.07 8.53 32.93
CA THR A 91 -18.04 9.46 33.44
C THR A 91 -17.03 9.82 32.34
N GLN A 92 -16.60 8.85 31.54
CA GLN A 92 -15.67 9.07 30.43
C GLN A 92 -16.29 9.88 29.28
N SER A 93 -17.58 9.67 28.99
CA SER A 93 -18.35 10.48 28.03
C SER A 93 -18.47 11.93 28.47
N ASN A 94 -18.77 12.17 29.75
CA ASN A 94 -18.81 13.52 30.32
C ASN A 94 -17.42 14.22 30.27
N ALA A 95 -16.33 13.50 30.56
CA ALA A 95 -14.98 14.02 30.43
C ALA A 95 -14.61 14.36 28.97
N SER A 96 -15.02 13.51 28.02
CA SER A 96 -14.82 13.73 26.58
C SER A 96 -15.61 14.95 26.08
N SER A 97 -16.82 15.16 26.61
CA SER A 97 -17.65 16.34 26.33
C SER A 97 -16.99 17.64 26.80
N SER A 98 -16.39 17.65 28.01
CA SER A 98 -15.58 18.81 28.46
C SER A 98 -14.38 19.06 27.55
N GLN A 99 -13.61 18.03 27.19
CA GLN A 99 -12.46 18.18 26.28
C GLN A 99 -12.87 18.70 24.89
N ALA A 100 -14.02 18.27 24.36
CA ALA A 100 -14.55 18.80 23.11
C ALA A 100 -14.91 20.29 23.19
N SER A 101 -15.38 20.77 24.36
CA SER A 101 -15.64 22.19 24.60
C SER A 101 -14.37 23.03 24.72
N ASP A 102 -13.31 22.47 25.32
CA ASP A 102 -11.99 23.09 25.40
C ASP A 102 -11.32 23.17 24.01
N LEU A 103 -11.39 22.10 23.22
CA LEU A 103 -10.91 22.10 21.84
C LEU A 103 -11.69 23.08 20.95
N SER A 104 -13.01 23.20 21.13
CA SER A 104 -13.83 24.17 20.38
C SER A 104 -13.46 25.62 20.72
N SER A 105 -13.10 25.91 21.97
CA SER A 105 -12.65 27.25 22.38
C SER A 105 -11.22 27.55 21.93
N GLN A 106 -10.31 26.57 21.93
CA GLN A 106 -8.98 26.69 21.30
C GLN A 106 -9.04 26.92 19.79
N ALA A 107 -9.94 26.23 19.08
CA ALA A 107 -10.15 26.41 17.64
C ALA A 107 -10.65 27.84 17.32
N ARG A 108 -11.55 28.40 18.16
CA ARG A 108 -12.00 29.80 18.03
C ARG A 108 -10.86 30.81 18.23
N ALA A 109 -9.99 30.58 19.22
CA ALA A 109 -8.81 31.41 19.46
C ALA A 109 -7.84 31.37 18.27
N SER A 110 -7.55 30.17 17.75
CA SER A 110 -6.67 29.99 16.58
C SER A 110 -7.24 30.66 15.32
N ASN A 111 -8.56 30.56 15.11
CA ASN A 111 -9.22 31.21 13.98
C ASN A 111 -9.18 32.76 14.08
N THR A 112 -9.26 33.31 15.30
CA THR A 112 -9.09 34.74 15.56
C THR A 112 -7.64 35.20 15.32
N GLN A 113 -6.66 34.32 15.58
CA GLN A 113 -5.26 34.60 15.27
C GLN A 113 -4.99 34.56 13.76
N SER A 114 -5.63 33.64 13.02
CA SER A 114 -5.54 33.60 11.55
C SER A 114 -6.09 34.87 10.92
N THR A 115 -7.28 35.34 11.33
CA THR A 115 -7.85 36.59 10.78
C THR A 115 -7.03 37.83 11.11
N ALA A 116 -6.27 37.82 12.22
CA ALA A 116 -5.31 38.89 12.52
C ALA A 116 -4.07 38.84 11.60
N LEU A 117 -3.59 37.65 11.24
CA LEU A 117 -2.47 37.48 10.30
C LEU A 117 -2.88 37.84 8.86
N ASP A 118 -4.08 37.46 8.42
CA ASP A 118 -4.62 37.86 7.11
C ASP A 118 -4.76 39.39 6.99
N SER A 119 -5.14 40.04 8.10
CA SER A 119 -5.20 41.50 8.18
C SER A 119 -3.80 42.14 8.04
N GLN A 120 -2.77 41.56 8.68
CA GLN A 120 -1.38 42.02 8.51
C GLN A 120 -0.84 41.78 7.10
N SER A 121 -1.16 40.65 6.46
CA SER A 121 -0.78 40.39 5.07
C SER A 121 -1.38 41.44 4.14
N THR A 122 -2.66 41.77 4.33
CA THR A 122 -3.36 42.81 3.55
C THR A 122 -2.71 44.19 3.73
N GLU A 123 -2.24 44.51 4.94
CA GLU A 123 -1.48 45.74 5.22
C GLU A 123 -0.11 45.76 4.50
N LEU A 124 0.61 44.64 4.49
CA LEU A 124 1.90 44.50 3.80
C LEU A 124 1.76 44.57 2.27
N ASP A 125 0.72 43.96 1.69
CA ASP A 125 0.42 44.06 0.26
C ASP A 125 0.06 45.50 -0.14
N THR A 126 -0.63 46.23 0.73
CA THR A 126 -0.92 47.66 0.54
C THR A 126 0.38 48.49 0.55
N GLN A 127 1.27 48.27 1.53
CA GLN A 127 2.59 48.93 1.57
C GLN A 127 3.46 48.60 0.36
N SER A 128 3.46 47.35 -0.10
CA SER A 128 4.15 46.91 -1.31
C SER A 128 3.62 47.61 -2.56
N THR A 129 2.29 47.79 -2.65
CA THR A 129 1.63 48.50 -3.75
C THR A 129 2.02 49.98 -3.77
N ASP A 130 2.05 50.64 -2.60
CA ASP A 130 2.49 52.03 -2.48
C ASP A 130 3.99 52.19 -2.79
N LEU A 131 4.86 51.27 -2.34
CA LEU A 131 6.28 51.27 -2.72
C LEU A 131 6.48 51.17 -4.24
N ASN A 132 5.75 50.26 -4.89
CA ASN A 132 5.79 50.10 -6.34
C ASN A 132 5.28 51.34 -7.10
N LYS A 133 4.35 52.09 -6.50
CA LYS A 133 3.90 53.38 -7.03
C LYS A 133 5.00 54.45 -6.90
N SER A 134 5.64 54.57 -5.73
CA SER A 134 6.77 55.50 -5.53
C SER A 134 7.98 55.16 -6.42
N ILE A 135 8.26 53.88 -6.68
CA ILE A 135 9.31 53.47 -7.63
C ILE A 135 8.97 53.92 -9.07
N LYS A 136 7.71 53.80 -9.49
CA LYS A 136 7.25 54.33 -10.79
C LYS A 136 7.38 55.85 -10.86
N GLU A 137 7.02 56.57 -9.80
CA GLU A 137 7.15 58.03 -9.72
C GLU A 137 8.63 58.48 -9.77
N MET A 138 9.54 57.80 -9.06
CA MET A 138 10.99 58.07 -9.17
C MET A 138 11.54 57.79 -10.57
N ASN A 139 11.14 56.69 -11.22
CA ASN A 139 11.55 56.39 -12.58
C ASN A 139 11.00 57.42 -13.59
N GLN A 140 9.80 57.98 -13.35
CA GLN A 140 9.23 59.05 -14.17
C GLN A 140 10.03 60.36 -14.03
N ILE A 141 10.56 60.66 -12.84
CA ILE A 141 11.44 61.82 -12.59
C ILE A 141 12.80 61.63 -13.28
N ASN A 142 13.35 60.41 -13.26
CA ASN A 142 14.68 60.11 -13.80
C ASN A 142 14.76 60.18 -15.34
N ILE A 143 13.62 60.20 -16.05
CA ILE A 143 13.54 60.39 -17.50
C ILE A 143 13.71 61.87 -17.91
N ASN A 144 13.61 62.82 -16.98
CA ASN A 144 13.65 64.27 -17.27
C ASN A 144 14.99 64.98 -16.97
N PHE A 145 16.05 64.27 -16.59
CA PHE A 145 17.38 64.87 -16.41
C PHE A 145 18.32 64.51 -17.56
N SER A 146 18.30 65.33 -18.62
CA SER A 146 19.35 65.33 -19.65
C SER A 146 20.66 65.88 -19.08
N ALA A 147 21.79 65.30 -19.49
CA ALA A 147 23.10 65.60 -18.95
C ALA A 147 23.56 67.06 -19.16
N GLU A 148 23.75 67.79 -18.06
CA GLU A 148 24.73 68.88 -17.89
C GLU A 148 24.82 69.25 -16.39
N ALA A 149 26.00 69.68 -15.92
CA ALA A 149 26.31 70.09 -14.53
C ALA A 149 26.26 69.00 -13.42
N PHE A 150 27.26 68.10 -13.39
CA PHE A 150 27.68 67.42 -12.16
C PHE A 150 28.88 68.18 -11.53
N ASP A 151 28.69 68.76 -10.35
CA ASP A 151 29.76 69.37 -9.54
C ASP A 151 30.17 68.38 -8.41
N PRO A 152 31.39 67.81 -8.46
CA PRO A 152 31.86 66.86 -7.43
C PRO A 152 31.99 67.46 -6.02
N ILE A 153 32.23 68.78 -5.89
CA ILE A 153 32.53 69.42 -4.60
C ILE A 153 31.25 69.61 -3.78
N TYR A 154 30.11 69.85 -4.43
CA TYR A 154 28.82 69.94 -3.76
C TYR A 154 28.38 68.60 -3.15
N TRP A 155 28.70 67.48 -3.80
CA TRP A 155 28.35 66.14 -3.32
C TRP A 155 29.22 65.65 -2.16
N ALA A 156 30.54 65.92 -2.18
CA ALA A 156 31.46 65.51 -1.13
C ALA A 156 31.05 66.08 0.25
N ASN A 157 30.69 67.36 0.31
CA ASN A 157 30.34 68.02 1.57
C ASN A 157 29.01 67.52 2.20
N LYS A 158 28.13 66.92 1.40
CA LYS A 158 26.81 66.46 1.87
C LYS A 158 26.83 65.07 2.50
N ALA A 159 27.83 64.24 2.17
CA ALA A 159 28.03 62.92 2.79
C ALA A 159 28.42 63.03 4.28
N ASP A 160 29.23 64.03 4.63
CA ASP A 160 29.75 64.22 5.99
C ASP A 160 28.68 64.60 7.03
N GLU A 161 27.58 65.26 6.62
CA GLU A 161 26.47 65.58 7.54
C GLU A 161 25.69 64.33 7.97
N VAL A 162 25.52 63.35 7.09
CA VAL A 162 24.75 62.13 7.35
C VAL A 162 25.48 61.22 8.36
N SER A 163 26.82 61.23 8.34
CA SER A 163 27.67 60.39 9.20
C SER A 163 27.52 60.63 10.71
N LYS A 164 27.01 61.80 11.14
CA LYS A 164 27.04 62.25 12.54
C LYS A 164 25.82 61.89 13.39
N SER A 165 24.78 61.27 12.82
CA SER A 165 23.48 61.12 13.49
C SER A 165 23.22 59.76 14.18
N ILE A 166 24.02 58.71 13.92
CA ILE A 166 23.74 57.35 14.41
C ILE A 166 24.70 56.94 15.53
N LYS A 167 24.16 56.74 16.76
CA LYS A 167 24.88 56.11 17.88
C LYS A 167 24.54 54.61 17.97
N PRO A 168 25.51 53.73 18.31
CA PRO A 168 25.31 52.28 18.27
C PRO A 168 24.86 51.69 19.61
N ARG A 169 24.24 50.49 19.58
CA ARG A 169 24.35 49.53 20.68
C ARG A 169 24.34 48.07 20.20
N SER A 170 25.41 47.38 20.58
CA SER A 170 25.71 45.95 20.60
C SER A 170 24.65 45.09 21.34
N SER A 171 24.59 43.76 21.26
CA SER A 171 25.14 42.74 20.33
C SER A 171 24.70 41.35 20.86
N VAL A 172 24.17 40.45 20.02
CA VAL A 172 24.12 39.00 20.31
C VAL A 172 24.43 38.25 19.01
N ASN A 173 25.19 37.16 19.12
CA ASN A 173 25.86 36.51 18.00
C ASN A 173 24.93 35.74 17.06
N SER A 174 25.35 35.76 15.80
CA SER A 174 24.90 34.88 14.73
C SER A 174 25.34 33.43 14.94
N PHE A 175 24.44 32.48 14.65
CA PHE A 175 24.82 31.16 14.14
C PHE A 175 24.03 30.86 12.85
N SER A 176 24.81 30.55 11.81
CA SER A 176 24.47 29.85 10.56
C SER A 176 23.03 29.33 10.39
N LYS A 177 22.32 29.84 9.38
CA LYS A 177 21.13 29.16 8.82
C LYS A 177 21.56 27.99 7.94
N SER A 178 20.97 26.83 8.18
CA SER A 178 21.18 25.62 7.38
C SER A 178 20.38 25.66 6.07
N THR A 179 21.00 25.17 5.00
CA THR A 179 20.45 24.98 3.64
C THR A 179 19.85 23.57 3.50
N ALA A 180 18.57 23.45 3.12
CA ALA A 180 17.96 22.16 2.78
C ALA A 180 16.74 22.23 1.82
N ALA A 181 16.47 23.39 1.18
CA ALA A 181 15.26 23.61 0.38
C ALA A 181 15.48 24.36 -0.94
N TYR A 182 16.73 24.45 -1.41
CA TYR A 182 17.10 25.20 -2.64
C TYR A 182 18.04 24.43 -3.59
N ASN A 183 18.24 23.12 -3.38
CA ASN A 183 19.31 22.37 -4.05
C ASN A 183 18.93 21.76 -5.42
N CYS A 184 17.73 22.00 -5.95
CA CYS A 184 17.33 21.52 -7.28
C CYS A 184 17.83 22.47 -8.39
N ASP A 185 17.37 23.73 -8.37
CA ASP A 185 17.67 24.73 -9.42
C ASP A 185 19.15 25.16 -9.49
N GLU A 186 19.95 24.89 -8.46
CA GLU A 186 21.37 25.24 -8.41
C GLU A 186 22.26 24.08 -8.89
N ALA A 187 21.92 22.83 -8.57
CA ALA A 187 22.63 21.65 -9.05
C ALA A 187 22.47 21.47 -10.57
N ASP A 188 21.26 21.68 -11.09
CA ASP A 188 20.98 21.65 -12.53
C ASP A 188 21.78 22.75 -13.27
N ARG A 189 21.87 23.96 -12.69
CA ARG A 189 22.67 25.06 -13.26
C ARG A 189 24.17 24.77 -13.21
N GLN A 190 24.66 24.15 -12.14
CA GLN A 190 26.06 23.75 -12.01
C GLN A 190 26.44 22.70 -13.04
N ALA A 191 25.56 21.72 -13.28
CA ALA A 191 25.73 20.75 -14.36
C ALA A 191 25.75 21.42 -15.74
N GLU A 192 24.82 22.37 -16.03
CA GLU A 192 24.79 23.10 -17.31
C GLU A 192 26.09 23.87 -17.58
N ILE A 193 26.64 24.56 -16.57
CA ILE A 193 27.90 25.30 -16.69
C ILE A 193 29.08 24.36 -16.92
N GLN A 194 29.13 23.23 -16.19
CA GLN A 194 30.18 22.21 -16.35
C GLN A 194 30.18 21.58 -17.74
N GLU A 195 29.02 21.21 -18.29
CA GLU A 195 28.95 20.61 -19.64
C GLU A 195 29.31 21.62 -20.74
N VAL A 196 28.87 22.88 -20.63
CA VAL A 196 29.29 23.93 -21.58
C VAL A 196 30.81 24.15 -21.53
N ALA A 197 31.40 24.20 -20.34
CA ALA A 197 32.84 24.32 -20.18
C ALA A 197 33.60 23.11 -20.77
N ARG A 198 33.11 21.89 -20.50
CA ARG A 198 33.65 20.64 -21.06
C ARG A 198 33.65 20.66 -22.59
N GLN A 199 32.57 21.13 -23.22
CA GLN A 199 32.50 21.23 -24.68
C GLN A 199 33.42 22.31 -25.27
N LEU A 200 33.73 23.38 -24.53
CA LEU A 200 34.73 24.38 -24.96
C LEU A 200 36.15 23.79 -24.91
N VAL A 201 36.48 23.06 -23.84
CA VAL A 201 37.78 22.38 -23.67
C VAL A 201 37.97 21.25 -24.71
N ASP A 202 36.99 20.36 -24.88
CA ASP A 202 37.03 19.26 -25.86
C ASP A 202 37.24 19.75 -27.30
N ARG A 203 36.66 20.91 -27.64
CA ARG A 203 36.77 21.52 -28.97
C ARG A 203 38.00 22.43 -29.11
N GLY A 204 38.76 22.65 -28.03
CA GLY A 204 39.93 23.53 -28.00
C GLY A 204 39.62 25.00 -28.28
N ILE A 205 38.45 25.49 -27.84
CA ILE A 205 37.98 26.84 -28.15
C ILE A 205 38.30 27.79 -26.99
N ASP A 206 39.34 28.61 -27.16
CA ASP A 206 39.68 29.65 -26.19
C ASP A 206 38.67 30.82 -26.20
N ILE A 207 37.96 30.98 -25.09
CA ILE A 207 37.05 32.11 -24.82
C ILE A 207 37.68 33.19 -23.91
N THR A 208 38.92 32.98 -23.47
CA THR A 208 39.66 33.88 -22.57
C THR A 208 40.56 34.87 -23.31
N ALA A 209 40.73 34.71 -24.63
CA ALA A 209 41.46 35.62 -25.50
C ALA A 209 41.11 37.10 -25.25
N GLY A 210 42.06 37.81 -24.64
CA GLY A 210 41.96 39.22 -24.25
C GLY A 210 41.51 39.43 -22.80
N TYR A 211 42.29 40.20 -22.04
CA TYR A 211 42.13 40.42 -20.59
C TYR A 211 40.68 40.75 -20.13
N ASN A 212 39.92 41.53 -20.90
CA ASN A 212 38.53 41.84 -20.55
C ASN A 212 37.61 40.62 -20.64
N ASN A 213 37.82 39.72 -21.59
CA ASN A 213 37.05 38.48 -21.72
C ASN A 213 37.39 37.52 -20.57
N TRP A 214 38.68 37.37 -20.26
CA TRP A 214 39.15 36.62 -19.10
C TRP A 214 38.59 37.15 -17.77
N LEU A 215 38.62 38.47 -17.56
CA LEU A 215 38.04 39.12 -16.37
C LEU A 215 36.52 38.95 -16.29
N ASN A 216 35.81 39.08 -17.42
CA ASN A 216 34.37 38.87 -17.49
C ASN A 216 33.98 37.41 -17.21
N LEU A 217 34.77 36.44 -17.71
CA LEU A 217 34.60 35.03 -17.41
C LEU A 217 34.77 34.75 -15.91
N GLY A 218 35.80 35.31 -15.28
CA GLY A 218 36.04 35.17 -13.85
C GLY A 218 34.88 35.71 -13.01
N PHE A 219 34.34 36.88 -13.34
CA PHE A 219 33.13 37.40 -12.67
C PHE A 219 31.87 36.59 -12.97
N ALA A 220 31.69 36.07 -14.19
CA ALA A 220 30.51 35.29 -14.57
C ALA A 220 30.46 33.92 -13.88
N LEU A 221 31.60 33.25 -13.73
CA LEU A 221 31.71 31.99 -12.98
C LEU A 221 31.62 32.22 -11.47
N ALA A 222 32.20 33.30 -10.93
CA ALA A 222 32.06 33.65 -9.52
C ALA A 222 30.60 34.00 -9.14
N ASP A 223 29.85 34.67 -10.01
CA ASP A 223 28.40 34.94 -9.86
C ASP A 223 27.56 33.66 -9.97
N GLY A 224 27.93 32.74 -10.87
CA GLY A 224 27.15 31.53 -11.16
C GLY A 224 27.44 30.30 -10.29
N LEU A 225 28.64 30.19 -9.71
CA LEU A 225 29.12 29.00 -9.00
C LEU A 225 29.90 29.31 -7.71
N GLY A 226 30.22 30.57 -7.42
CA GLY A 226 31.10 30.91 -6.30
C GLY A 226 32.47 30.21 -6.41
N GLU A 227 32.93 29.61 -5.32
CA GLU A 227 34.24 28.97 -5.24
C GLU A 227 34.38 27.77 -6.21
N ASP A 228 33.30 27.01 -6.44
CA ASP A 228 33.30 25.82 -7.31
C ASP A 228 33.60 26.15 -8.78
N GLY A 229 33.34 27.40 -9.20
CA GLY A 229 33.71 27.88 -10.53
C GLY A 229 35.21 28.10 -10.75
N ARG A 230 36.04 28.05 -9.67
CA ARG A 230 37.49 28.23 -9.76
C ARG A 230 38.13 27.19 -10.66
N GLU A 231 37.77 25.92 -10.48
CA GLU A 231 38.33 24.82 -11.27
C GLU A 231 38.02 25.00 -12.77
N ILE A 232 36.77 25.35 -13.09
CA ILE A 232 36.32 25.63 -14.46
C ILE A 232 37.07 26.84 -15.04
N PHE A 233 37.30 27.89 -14.25
CA PHE A 233 38.06 29.05 -14.67
C PHE A 233 39.52 28.69 -15.01
N HIS A 234 40.17 27.82 -14.22
CA HIS A 234 41.49 27.30 -14.56
C HIS A 234 41.48 26.42 -15.81
N GLN A 235 40.51 25.51 -15.97
CA GLN A 235 40.39 24.63 -17.15
C GLN A 235 40.21 25.44 -18.45
N LEU A 236 39.37 26.48 -18.42
CA LEU A 236 39.14 27.35 -19.59
C LEU A 236 40.32 28.30 -19.85
N SER A 237 40.96 28.82 -18.80
CA SER A 237 42.14 29.69 -18.96
C SER A 237 43.37 28.93 -19.49
N GLN A 238 43.49 27.62 -19.21
CA GLN A 238 44.55 26.75 -19.75
C GLN A 238 44.50 26.59 -21.28
N LEU A 239 43.42 26.98 -21.95
CA LEU A 239 43.32 27.01 -23.41
C LEU A 239 44.07 28.20 -24.04
N ASN A 240 44.56 29.14 -23.23
CA ASN A 240 45.32 30.30 -23.67
C ASN A 240 46.82 30.15 -23.38
N ASP A 241 47.66 30.50 -24.36
CA ASP A 241 49.13 30.38 -24.27
C ASP A 241 49.76 31.28 -23.18
N GLU A 242 49.06 32.33 -22.70
CA GLU A 242 49.50 33.22 -21.63
C GLU A 242 49.09 32.76 -20.21
N TYR A 243 48.54 31.55 -20.06
CA TYR A 243 48.07 31.01 -18.77
C TYR A 243 49.18 30.89 -17.72
N ASP A 244 49.03 31.63 -16.61
CA ASP A 244 49.76 31.40 -15.36
C ASP A 244 48.81 30.98 -14.23
N THR A 245 49.15 29.87 -13.56
CA THR A 245 48.32 29.30 -12.49
C THR A 245 48.20 30.23 -11.28
N ALA A 246 49.25 30.97 -10.92
CA ALA A 246 49.23 31.83 -9.73
C ALA A 246 48.46 33.13 -9.99
N GLU A 247 48.55 33.68 -11.19
CA GLU A 247 47.79 34.87 -11.58
C GLU A 247 46.30 34.54 -11.80
N CYS A 248 45.98 33.38 -12.37
CA CYS A 248 44.62 32.87 -12.49
C CYS A 248 43.95 32.68 -11.12
N ASP A 249 44.66 32.09 -10.15
CA ASP A 249 44.15 31.88 -8.78
C ASP A 249 43.91 33.21 -8.02
N ARG A 250 44.82 34.19 -8.19
CA ARG A 250 44.61 35.56 -7.68
C ARG A 250 43.42 36.24 -8.34
N GLN A 251 43.31 36.15 -9.66
CA GLN A 251 42.26 36.82 -10.42
C GLN A 251 40.88 36.26 -10.07
N TYR A 252 40.75 34.94 -9.91
CA TYR A 252 39.49 34.33 -9.47
C TYR A 252 39.14 34.72 -8.03
N THR A 253 40.13 34.72 -7.13
CA THR A 253 39.95 35.21 -5.75
C THR A 253 39.50 36.68 -5.72
N HIS A 254 40.04 37.53 -6.61
CA HIS A 254 39.58 38.90 -6.78
C HIS A 254 38.14 38.97 -7.32
N CYS A 255 37.76 38.12 -8.28
CA CYS A 255 36.41 38.06 -8.82
C CYS A 255 35.35 37.61 -7.79
N LEU A 256 35.71 36.72 -6.86
CA LEU A 256 34.84 36.28 -5.76
C LEU A 256 34.55 37.38 -4.72
N HIS A 257 35.50 38.29 -4.49
CA HIS A 257 35.37 39.35 -3.49
C HIS A 257 34.96 40.70 -4.10
N GLY A 258 35.11 40.87 -5.41
CA GLY A 258 34.71 42.06 -6.16
C GLY A 258 33.27 41.99 -6.67
N ARG A 259 32.59 43.13 -6.79
CA ARG A 259 31.27 43.21 -7.46
C ARG A 259 31.46 43.64 -8.92
N GLY A 260 31.44 42.69 -9.85
CA GLY A 260 31.35 42.99 -11.28
C GLY A 260 30.06 43.77 -11.58
N GLN A 261 30.16 44.96 -12.19
CA GLN A 261 28.96 45.75 -12.50
C GLN A 261 28.23 45.18 -13.71
N GLY A 262 27.14 44.45 -13.45
CA GLY A 262 26.23 43.93 -14.48
C GLY A 262 26.69 42.64 -15.17
N ILE A 263 27.84 42.09 -14.79
CA ILE A 263 28.31 40.78 -15.26
C ILE A 263 27.63 39.71 -14.41
N THR A 264 27.01 38.73 -15.05
CA THR A 264 26.36 37.58 -14.40
C THR A 264 26.73 36.30 -15.15
N VAL A 265 26.35 35.13 -14.63
CA VAL A 265 26.56 33.83 -15.31
C VAL A 265 26.03 33.79 -16.76
N LYS A 266 25.05 34.63 -17.11
CA LYS A 266 24.57 34.79 -18.50
C LYS A 266 25.66 35.25 -19.46
N THR A 267 26.67 35.96 -18.98
CA THR A 267 27.83 36.40 -19.77
C THR A 267 28.66 35.19 -20.22
N PHE A 268 28.85 34.19 -19.36
CA PHE A 268 29.54 32.94 -19.74
C PHE A 268 28.79 32.19 -20.86
N PHE A 269 27.47 32.01 -20.71
CA PHE A 269 26.66 31.39 -21.75
C PHE A 269 26.65 32.19 -23.06
N GLN A 270 26.63 33.51 -23.00
CA GLN A 270 26.73 34.37 -24.18
C GLN A 270 28.10 34.22 -24.87
N MET A 271 29.21 34.19 -24.12
CA MET A 271 30.55 33.93 -24.65
C MET A 271 30.65 32.54 -25.30
N ALA A 272 30.13 31.49 -24.67
CA ALA A 272 30.08 30.15 -25.24
C ALA A 272 29.25 30.09 -26.54
N LYS A 273 28.14 30.82 -26.61
CA LYS A 273 27.30 30.93 -27.81
C LYS A 273 27.98 31.68 -28.94
N GLU A 274 28.68 32.78 -28.63
CA GLU A 274 29.51 33.53 -29.60
C GLU A 274 30.69 32.69 -30.12
N ALA A 275 31.21 31.81 -29.27
CA ALA A 275 32.22 30.80 -29.60
C ALA A 275 31.67 29.57 -30.39
N GLY A 276 30.37 29.54 -30.70
CA GLY A 276 29.76 28.51 -31.55
C GLY A 276 29.19 27.29 -30.82
N ILE A 277 29.01 27.33 -29.49
CA ILE A 277 28.28 26.30 -28.74
C ILE A 277 26.76 26.53 -28.89
N ASP A 278 26.03 25.55 -29.44
CA ASP A 278 24.56 25.56 -29.44
C ASP A 278 24.04 25.16 -28.06
N LEU A 279 23.79 26.16 -27.21
CA LEU A 279 23.20 25.98 -25.88
C LEU A 279 21.86 25.19 -25.92
N SER A 280 21.10 25.25 -27.03
CA SER A 280 19.87 24.48 -27.17
C SER A 280 20.12 23.00 -27.46
N GLN A 281 21.29 22.65 -28.02
CA GLN A 281 21.78 21.28 -28.12
C GLN A 281 22.29 20.81 -26.76
N VAL A 282 23.08 21.61 -26.03
CA VAL A 282 23.60 21.25 -24.70
C VAL A 282 22.47 20.96 -23.71
N ALA A 283 21.47 21.85 -23.62
CA ALA A 283 20.29 21.62 -22.77
C ALA A 283 19.50 20.36 -23.17
N ARG A 284 19.44 20.03 -24.47
CA ARG A 284 18.82 18.77 -24.97
C ARG A 284 19.67 17.53 -24.66
N GLU A 285 20.99 17.65 -24.68
CA GLU A 285 21.91 16.56 -24.35
C GLU A 285 21.87 16.27 -22.85
N GLN A 286 21.82 17.30 -22.00
CA GLN A 286 21.57 17.12 -20.57
C GLN A 286 20.18 16.52 -20.29
N MET A 287 19.13 16.97 -20.99
CA MET A 287 17.81 16.32 -20.91
C MET A 287 17.84 14.86 -21.36
N LYS A 288 18.63 14.51 -22.39
CA LYS A 288 18.82 13.11 -22.81
C LYS A 288 19.53 12.30 -21.74
N THR A 289 20.65 12.78 -21.19
CA THR A 289 21.45 12.07 -20.18
C THR A 289 20.65 11.85 -18.89
N HIS A 290 19.85 12.84 -18.46
CA HIS A 290 18.89 12.67 -17.35
C HIS A 290 17.72 11.73 -17.72
N GLN A 291 17.26 11.71 -18.97
CA GLN A 291 16.22 10.76 -19.43
C GLN A 291 16.69 9.31 -19.54
N VAL A 292 17.99 9.02 -19.67
CA VAL A 292 18.48 7.63 -19.61
C VAL A 292 18.41 7.08 -18.17
N ASN A 293 18.53 7.95 -17.16
CA ASN A 293 18.52 7.57 -15.74
C ASN A 293 17.17 7.85 -15.02
N ALA A 294 16.19 8.47 -15.69
CA ALA A 294 14.87 8.74 -15.10
C ALA A 294 13.73 8.67 -16.13
N ILE A 295 13.26 7.45 -16.44
CA ILE A 295 11.98 7.26 -17.14
C ILE A 295 10.85 7.12 -16.12
N SER A 296 10.43 8.26 -15.57
CA SER A 296 9.13 8.41 -14.90
C SER A 296 8.36 9.56 -15.56
N ALA A 297 7.04 9.42 -15.70
CA ALA A 297 6.26 10.21 -16.64
C ALA A 297 6.15 11.70 -16.25
N ASN A 298 6.41 12.60 -17.20
CA ASN A 298 6.23 14.03 -17.00
C ASN A 298 4.80 14.46 -17.39
N VAL A 299 4.17 15.26 -16.53
CA VAL A 299 2.75 15.63 -16.57
C VAL A 299 2.56 16.97 -17.33
N PRO A 300 1.50 17.15 -18.15
CA PRO A 300 1.18 18.45 -18.72
C PRO A 300 0.75 19.47 -17.65
N SER A 301 1.42 20.62 -17.63
CA SER A 301 1.30 21.65 -16.57
C SER A 301 -0.10 22.26 -16.39
N ALA A 302 -0.47 22.52 -15.13
CA ALA A 302 -1.69 23.23 -14.76
C ALA A 302 -1.67 24.70 -15.20
N LYS A 303 -2.33 25.03 -16.33
CA LYS A 303 -2.61 26.43 -16.74
C LYS A 303 -3.90 26.61 -17.53
N ARG A 304 -4.99 25.94 -17.12
CA ARG A 304 -6.36 26.29 -17.58
C ARG A 304 -7.50 25.84 -16.67
N ILE A 305 -7.43 26.17 -15.37
CA ILE A 305 -8.60 26.14 -14.48
C ILE A 305 -8.87 27.57 -14.01
N GLU A 306 -9.71 28.28 -14.75
CA GLU A 306 -10.42 29.46 -14.25
C GLU A 306 -11.65 29.72 -15.13
N LYS A 307 -12.83 29.84 -14.49
CA LYS A 307 -14.19 29.73 -15.09
C LYS A 307 -14.50 28.30 -15.56
N VAL A 308 -15.58 27.63 -15.11
CA VAL A 308 -16.87 28.16 -14.63
C VAL A 308 -17.30 27.47 -13.33
N GLU A 309 -17.25 28.20 -12.21
CA GLU A 309 -18.25 28.01 -11.16
C GLU A 309 -19.49 28.86 -11.48
N LYS A 310 -20.64 28.45 -10.92
CA LYS A 310 -22.02 29.01 -11.11
C LYS A 310 -22.78 28.50 -12.34
N SER A 311 -23.48 27.38 -12.15
CA SER A 311 -24.94 27.48 -12.05
C SER A 311 -25.52 26.37 -11.16
N THR A 312 -26.33 26.78 -10.21
CA THR A 312 -27.20 25.93 -9.39
C THR A 312 -28.12 25.07 -10.26
N ILE A 313 -28.25 23.78 -9.93
CA ILE A 313 -29.52 23.12 -9.61
C ILE A 313 -29.16 21.87 -8.79
N LEU A 314 -29.41 21.96 -7.48
CA LEU A 314 -29.49 20.81 -6.59
C LEU A 314 -30.93 20.29 -6.70
N GLY A 315 -31.11 19.09 -7.25
CA GLY A 315 -32.43 18.48 -7.44
C GLY A 315 -32.58 17.85 -8.82
N THR A 316 -33.15 16.63 -8.86
CA THR A 316 -33.45 15.83 -10.07
C THR A 316 -32.25 15.49 -10.97
N LEU A 317 -31.49 14.45 -10.58
CA LEU A 317 -31.05 13.37 -11.48
C LEU A 317 -30.46 12.20 -10.66
N GLU A 318 -31.35 11.51 -9.95
CA GLU A 318 -31.07 10.28 -9.20
C GLU A 318 -31.31 9.01 -10.05
N GLU A 319 -31.51 9.19 -11.36
CA GLU A 319 -31.76 8.11 -12.32
C GLU A 319 -30.75 8.15 -13.49
N GLN A 320 -30.36 6.96 -13.94
CA GLN A 320 -29.57 6.68 -15.17
C GLN A 320 -28.05 6.91 -15.13
N VAL A 321 -27.39 6.44 -14.08
CA VAL A 321 -26.17 5.63 -14.29
C VAL A 321 -26.61 4.17 -14.38
N PRO A 322 -26.41 3.46 -15.51
CA PRO A 322 -26.69 2.03 -15.57
C PRO A 322 -25.73 1.28 -14.63
N ARG A 323 -26.25 0.66 -13.56
CA ARG A 323 -25.51 -0.20 -12.60
C ARG A 323 -24.87 -1.47 -13.23
N GLY A 324 -24.79 -1.56 -14.56
CA GLY A 324 -24.46 -2.77 -15.31
C GLY A 324 -23.05 -2.84 -15.91
N THR A 325 -22.30 -1.74 -16.04
CA THR A 325 -21.01 -1.77 -16.76
C THR A 325 -19.95 -2.57 -16.02
N MET A 326 -19.88 -2.45 -14.69
CA MET A 326 -19.00 -3.27 -13.84
C MET A 326 -19.49 -4.72 -13.72
N ALA A 327 -20.81 -4.96 -13.77
CA ALA A 327 -21.40 -6.30 -13.66
C ALA A 327 -21.06 -7.20 -14.87
N GLN A 328 -20.77 -6.62 -16.05
CA GLN A 328 -20.31 -7.39 -17.21
C GLN A 328 -18.89 -7.95 -17.06
N VAL A 329 -18.10 -7.48 -16.08
CA VAL A 329 -16.79 -8.07 -15.75
C VAL A 329 -16.95 -9.37 -14.96
N ALA A 330 -18.06 -9.52 -14.21
CA ALA A 330 -18.37 -10.72 -13.43
C ALA A 330 -19.02 -11.84 -14.27
N GLN A 331 -19.75 -11.50 -15.34
CA GLN A 331 -20.51 -12.48 -16.13
C GLN A 331 -19.75 -13.04 -17.35
N THR A 332 -18.77 -13.91 -17.09
CA THR A 332 -18.27 -14.87 -18.10
C THR A 332 -18.33 -16.30 -17.58
N HIS A 333 -19.55 -16.82 -17.39
CA HIS A 333 -19.76 -18.27 -17.33
C HIS A 333 -19.40 -18.90 -18.68
N ALA A 334 -18.22 -19.51 -18.77
CA ALA A 334 -17.82 -20.35 -19.89
C ALA A 334 -17.24 -21.66 -19.35
N LYS A 335 -17.96 -22.78 -19.56
CA LYS A 335 -17.52 -24.12 -19.14
C LYS A 335 -16.41 -24.62 -20.09
N THR A 336 -15.18 -24.16 -19.88
CA THR A 336 -13.93 -24.68 -20.49
C THR A 336 -12.73 -24.17 -19.67
N PRO A 337 -11.63 -24.93 -19.55
CA PRO A 337 -10.54 -24.58 -18.63
C PRO A 337 -9.65 -23.48 -19.24
N THR A 338 -9.92 -22.22 -18.88
CA THR A 338 -9.27 -21.06 -19.52
C THR A 338 -8.75 -20.04 -18.51
N GLY A 339 -7.49 -20.19 -18.07
CA GLY A 339 -6.64 -19.08 -17.62
C GLY A 339 -6.97 -18.35 -16.31
N LEU A 340 -8.13 -18.59 -15.69
CA LEU A 340 -8.63 -17.79 -14.55
C LEU A 340 -8.05 -18.16 -13.18
N THR A 341 -7.54 -19.37 -13.01
CA THR A 341 -6.92 -19.84 -11.76
C THR A 341 -5.47 -20.27 -12.00
N PHE A 342 -4.66 -20.41 -10.96
CA PHE A 342 -3.32 -20.98 -11.04
C PHE A 342 -3.18 -22.30 -10.28
N SER A 343 -3.91 -22.50 -9.19
CA SER A 343 -3.85 -23.70 -8.34
C SER A 343 -4.16 -24.99 -9.11
N ASP A 344 -5.11 -24.96 -10.04
CA ASP A 344 -5.43 -26.06 -10.96
C ASP A 344 -4.24 -26.51 -11.84
N LYS A 345 -3.22 -25.66 -11.98
CA LYS A 345 -1.99 -25.89 -12.76
C LYS A 345 -0.75 -26.07 -11.90
N LEU A 346 -0.84 -25.83 -10.58
CA LEU A 346 0.28 -26.03 -9.67
C LEU A 346 0.57 -27.52 -9.52
N LYS A 347 1.86 -27.87 -9.53
CA LYS A 347 2.30 -29.21 -9.17
C LYS A 347 2.47 -29.26 -7.67
N ARG A 348 1.64 -30.05 -7.00
CA ARG A 348 1.67 -30.23 -5.53
C ARG A 348 3.07 -30.52 -4.97
N ASP A 349 3.87 -31.32 -5.69
CA ASP A 349 5.24 -31.69 -5.29
C ASP A 349 6.29 -30.57 -5.53
N ASP A 350 5.94 -29.56 -6.34
CA ASP A 350 6.74 -28.33 -6.52
C ASP A 350 6.40 -27.26 -5.47
N LEU A 351 5.57 -27.54 -4.45
CA LEU A 351 5.18 -26.59 -3.39
C LEU A 351 5.94 -26.82 -2.07
N ASP A 352 6.26 -25.75 -1.35
CA ASP A 352 6.80 -25.82 0.01
C ASP A 352 5.72 -26.28 1.00
N ASP A 353 6.08 -26.65 2.23
CA ASP A 353 5.12 -27.27 3.15
C ASP A 353 3.95 -26.35 3.54
N ILE A 354 4.17 -25.03 3.61
CA ILE A 354 3.12 -24.06 3.96
C ILE A 354 2.20 -23.85 2.77
N THR A 355 2.73 -23.56 1.58
CA THR A 355 1.92 -23.41 0.36
C THR A 355 1.22 -24.71 0.00
N ARG A 356 1.84 -25.88 0.21
CA ARG A 356 1.25 -27.20 -0.01
C ARG A 356 0.14 -27.52 0.98
N ALA A 357 0.29 -27.16 2.26
CA ALA A 357 -0.79 -27.33 3.23
C ALA A 357 -2.00 -26.46 2.90
N ILE A 358 -1.78 -25.21 2.48
CA ILE A 358 -2.86 -24.32 2.02
C ILE A 358 -3.52 -24.86 0.74
N TYR A 359 -2.73 -25.38 -0.19
CA TYR A 359 -3.22 -26.06 -1.39
C TYR A 359 -4.12 -27.25 -1.00
N ASP A 360 -3.60 -28.18 -0.20
CA ASP A 360 -4.34 -29.38 0.22
C ASP A 360 -5.68 -29.03 0.91
N LEU A 361 -5.72 -27.95 1.71
CA LEU A 361 -6.93 -27.48 2.42
C LEU A 361 -8.04 -26.89 1.53
N HIS A 362 -7.71 -26.42 0.31
CA HIS A 362 -8.64 -25.66 -0.54
C HIS A 362 -8.66 -26.07 -2.02
N HIS A 363 -7.85 -27.04 -2.47
CA HIS A 363 -7.71 -27.42 -3.88
C HIS A 363 -9.00 -27.89 -4.57
N ASP A 364 -10.01 -28.33 -3.81
CA ASP A 364 -11.37 -28.63 -4.29
C ASP A 364 -12.10 -27.39 -4.87
N GLU A 365 -11.69 -26.19 -4.46
CA GLU A 365 -12.22 -24.88 -4.88
C GLU A 365 -11.06 -24.02 -5.43
N PRO A 366 -10.59 -24.23 -6.67
CA PRO A 366 -9.37 -23.60 -7.20
C PRO A 366 -9.34 -22.07 -7.07
N GLU A 367 -10.47 -21.41 -7.31
CA GLU A 367 -10.61 -19.96 -7.23
C GLU A 367 -10.31 -19.40 -5.83
N LYS A 368 -10.69 -20.17 -4.80
CA LYS A 368 -10.48 -19.89 -3.38
C LYS A 368 -9.11 -20.35 -2.93
N CYS A 369 -8.62 -21.47 -3.46
CA CYS A 369 -7.24 -21.93 -3.25
C CYS A 369 -6.24 -20.86 -3.68
N ASP A 370 -6.40 -20.30 -4.88
CA ASP A 370 -5.63 -19.15 -5.36
C ASP A 370 -5.67 -17.98 -4.37
N ALA A 371 -6.88 -17.58 -3.96
CA ALA A 371 -7.09 -16.46 -3.06
C ALA A 371 -6.43 -16.64 -1.69
N MET A 372 -6.48 -17.85 -1.12
CA MET A 372 -5.83 -18.20 0.14
C MET A 372 -4.30 -18.24 -0.01
N ILE A 373 -3.76 -18.78 -1.11
CA ILE A 373 -2.32 -18.78 -1.40
C ILE A 373 -1.79 -17.34 -1.52
N LEU A 374 -2.47 -16.47 -2.28
CA LEU A 374 -2.09 -15.06 -2.41
C LEU A 374 -2.11 -14.33 -1.05
N GLY A 375 -3.15 -14.54 -0.25
CA GLY A 375 -3.27 -13.97 1.09
C GLY A 375 -2.14 -14.40 2.03
N ALA A 376 -1.80 -15.70 2.02
CA ALA A 376 -0.72 -16.24 2.84
C ALA A 376 0.65 -15.71 2.41
N LEU A 377 0.95 -15.72 1.11
CA LEU A 377 2.21 -15.19 0.58
C LEU A 377 2.35 -13.69 0.86
N ASN A 378 1.27 -12.92 0.88
CA ASN A 378 1.29 -11.52 1.32
C ASN A 378 1.69 -11.37 2.80
N VAL A 379 1.13 -12.19 3.69
CA VAL A 379 1.47 -12.17 5.12
C VAL A 379 2.93 -12.59 5.33
N ILE A 380 3.37 -13.66 4.68
CA ILE A 380 4.75 -14.14 4.72
C ILE A 380 5.72 -13.06 4.20
N SER A 381 5.40 -12.37 3.10
CA SER A 381 6.25 -11.31 2.53
C SER A 381 6.47 -10.13 3.48
N GLY A 382 5.44 -9.76 4.26
CA GLY A 382 5.55 -8.70 5.27
C GLY A 382 6.35 -9.13 6.49
N LEU A 383 6.20 -10.39 6.94
CA LEU A 383 7.02 -10.97 8.00
C LEU A 383 8.50 -11.06 7.58
N MET A 384 8.80 -11.46 6.34
CA MET A 384 10.16 -11.42 5.79
C MET A 384 10.72 -9.98 5.82
N GLY A 385 9.93 -8.99 5.39
CA GLY A 385 10.29 -7.57 5.50
C GLY A 385 10.60 -7.12 6.93
N GLY A 386 9.87 -7.65 7.92
CA GLY A 386 10.13 -7.42 9.34
C GLY A 386 11.34 -8.16 9.91
N ALA A 387 11.78 -9.24 9.27
CA ALA A 387 13.02 -9.92 9.62
C ALA A 387 14.27 -9.27 9.00
N ASN A 388 14.12 -8.31 8.06
CA ASN A 388 15.25 -7.65 7.40
C ASN A 388 16.04 -6.64 8.28
N GLY A 389 15.67 -6.45 9.54
CA GLY A 389 16.39 -5.54 10.45
C GLY A 389 16.19 -4.05 10.12
N THR A 390 17.23 -3.24 10.33
CA THR A 390 17.25 -1.80 10.03
C THR A 390 18.33 -1.47 8.98
N PRO A 391 18.36 -0.25 8.40
CA PRO A 391 19.41 0.14 7.45
C PRO A 391 20.83 0.06 8.04
N GLU A 392 20.99 0.21 9.35
CA GLU A 392 22.26 0.07 10.06
C GLU A 392 22.63 -1.40 10.29
N HIS A 393 21.66 -2.21 10.72
CA HIS A 393 21.83 -3.64 11.02
C HIS A 393 20.92 -4.48 10.11
N ARG A 394 21.30 -4.58 8.83
CA ARG A 394 20.50 -5.32 7.83
C ARG A 394 20.57 -6.82 8.10
N SER A 395 19.45 -7.49 7.89
CA SER A 395 19.27 -8.92 8.19
C SER A 395 18.37 -9.60 7.13
N GLY A 396 18.00 -10.86 7.34
CA GLY A 396 17.07 -11.59 6.47
C GLY A 396 17.53 -11.79 5.02
N VAL A 397 16.57 -11.81 4.08
CA VAL A 397 16.81 -12.01 2.64
C VAL A 397 16.48 -10.74 1.85
N TYR A 398 17.34 -10.38 0.89
CA TYR A 398 17.12 -9.31 -0.08
C TYR A 398 17.52 -9.79 -1.48
N GLY A 399 17.09 -9.12 -2.54
CA GLY A 399 17.60 -9.33 -3.90
C GLY A 399 18.20 -8.05 -4.49
N ILE A 400 18.90 -8.20 -5.62
CA ILE A 400 19.29 -7.06 -6.46
C ILE A 400 18.50 -7.17 -7.78
N TYR A 401 17.73 -6.14 -8.09
CA TYR A 401 16.91 -6.05 -9.30
C TYR A 401 17.10 -4.67 -9.92
N ASP A 402 17.48 -4.62 -11.20
CA ASP A 402 17.76 -3.36 -11.93
C ASP A 402 18.75 -2.43 -11.19
N GLY A 403 19.78 -3.03 -10.56
CA GLY A 403 20.77 -2.31 -9.74
C GLY A 403 20.31 -1.91 -8.34
N HIS A 404 19.01 -1.99 -8.03
CA HIS A 404 18.44 -1.63 -6.73
C HIS A 404 18.31 -2.82 -5.79
N ARG A 405 18.42 -2.56 -4.47
CA ARG A 405 18.09 -3.53 -3.42
C ARG A 405 16.57 -3.69 -3.33
N VAL A 406 16.09 -4.93 -3.35
CA VAL A 406 14.66 -5.27 -3.27
C VAL A 406 14.40 -6.23 -2.14
N TYR A 407 13.31 -6.00 -1.39
CA TYR A 407 12.81 -6.89 -0.34
C TYR A 407 11.50 -7.56 -0.77
N ALA A 408 11.11 -8.59 -0.02
CA ALA A 408 9.95 -9.44 -0.30
C ALA A 408 8.54 -8.79 -0.37
N PRO A 409 8.19 -7.72 0.39
CA PRO A 409 6.79 -7.29 0.56
C PRO A 409 5.98 -7.13 -0.74
N LEU A 410 4.83 -7.82 -0.80
CA LEU A 410 3.95 -7.90 -1.97
C LEU A 410 2.75 -6.93 -1.89
N TYR A 411 2.23 -6.54 -3.05
CA TYR A 411 1.03 -5.71 -3.20
C TYR A 411 -0.03 -6.46 -4.03
N ASN A 412 -1.05 -7.03 -3.38
CA ASN A 412 -2.13 -7.77 -4.06
C ASN A 412 -3.54 -7.26 -3.69
N ILE A 413 -4.46 -7.39 -4.65
CA ILE A 413 -5.88 -7.08 -4.47
C ILE A 413 -6.76 -8.24 -4.97
N ILE A 414 -7.63 -8.73 -4.09
CA ILE A 414 -8.70 -9.65 -4.47
C ILE A 414 -10.02 -8.90 -4.59
N TYR A 415 -10.60 -8.89 -5.78
CA TYR A 415 -11.89 -8.24 -6.03
C TYR A 415 -12.96 -9.26 -6.40
N SER A 416 -14.16 -9.07 -5.85
CA SER A 416 -15.25 -10.07 -5.90
C SER A 416 -16.61 -9.44 -5.64
N GLY A 417 -17.69 -10.08 -6.08
CA GLY A 417 -19.05 -9.79 -5.63
C GLY A 417 -19.21 -9.75 -4.10
N ALA A 418 -20.33 -9.20 -3.63
CA ALA A 418 -20.68 -9.23 -2.22
C ALA A 418 -21.23 -10.61 -1.84
N GLY A 419 -20.63 -11.28 -0.85
CA GLY A 419 -21.05 -12.60 -0.36
C GLY A 419 -20.10 -13.76 -0.66
N ASN A 420 -19.20 -13.64 -1.63
CA ASN A 420 -18.34 -14.74 -2.11
C ASN A 420 -17.13 -15.00 -1.17
N GLY A 421 -17.36 -15.42 0.07
CA GLY A 421 -16.30 -15.97 0.93
C GLY A 421 -15.13 -15.06 1.33
N LYS A 422 -15.07 -13.78 0.89
CA LYS A 422 -13.95 -12.84 1.16
C LYS A 422 -13.54 -12.76 2.64
N GLY A 423 -14.48 -12.91 3.57
CA GLY A 423 -14.20 -12.94 5.01
C GLY A 423 -13.24 -14.07 5.43
N ASN A 424 -13.25 -15.21 4.73
CA ASN A 424 -12.37 -16.35 5.01
C ASN A 424 -10.88 -16.01 4.79
N LEU A 425 -10.57 -14.97 3.99
CA LEU A 425 -9.19 -14.52 3.78
C LEU A 425 -8.54 -14.00 5.07
N MET A 426 -9.33 -13.66 6.10
CA MET A 426 -8.82 -13.28 7.42
C MET A 426 -8.05 -14.40 8.13
N PHE A 427 -8.28 -15.68 7.81
CA PHE A 427 -7.50 -16.79 8.39
C PHE A 427 -6.00 -16.67 8.09
N ASN A 428 -5.62 -16.04 6.98
CA ASN A 428 -4.20 -15.79 6.65
C ASN A 428 -3.49 -14.91 7.69
N LYS A 429 -4.22 -14.07 8.45
CA LYS A 429 -3.62 -13.23 9.51
C LYS A 429 -3.10 -14.06 10.68
N GLU A 430 -3.61 -15.27 10.89
CA GLU A 430 -3.13 -16.18 11.94
C GLU A 430 -1.71 -16.70 11.65
N LEU A 431 -1.22 -16.65 10.41
CA LEU A 431 0.20 -16.93 10.08
C LEU A 431 1.16 -15.96 10.79
N ALA A 432 0.72 -14.72 11.06
CA ALA A 432 1.48 -13.73 11.80
C ALA A 432 1.15 -13.70 13.31
N TYR A 433 0.25 -14.56 13.79
CA TYR A 433 -0.21 -14.55 15.19
C TYR A 433 0.95 -14.67 16.18
N GLN A 434 1.88 -15.60 15.92
CA GLN A 434 2.94 -15.90 16.88
C GLN A 434 3.99 -14.77 16.95
N VAL A 435 4.38 -14.19 15.81
CA VAL A 435 5.22 -12.98 15.76
C VAL A 435 4.53 -11.79 16.45
N LYS A 436 3.22 -11.58 16.19
CA LYS A 436 2.42 -10.54 16.87
C LYS A 436 2.42 -10.74 18.40
N LYS A 437 2.30 -11.98 18.87
CA LYS A 437 2.30 -12.33 20.29
C LYS A 437 3.66 -12.10 20.93
N GLU A 438 4.77 -12.41 20.24
CA GLU A 438 6.13 -12.11 20.71
C GLU A 438 6.37 -10.60 20.82
N MET A 439 6.05 -9.83 19.78
CA MET A 439 6.16 -8.36 19.80
C MET A 439 5.34 -7.73 20.93
N ARG A 440 4.10 -8.22 21.15
CA ARG A 440 3.28 -7.80 22.28
C ARG A 440 3.87 -8.18 23.64
N SER A 441 4.40 -9.40 23.77
CA SER A 441 5.00 -9.87 25.02
C SER A 441 6.26 -9.08 25.37
N ALA A 442 7.06 -8.70 24.36
CA ALA A 442 8.21 -7.82 24.53
C ALA A 442 7.76 -6.41 24.98
N TYR A 443 6.75 -5.83 24.33
CA TYR A 443 6.18 -4.53 24.74
C TYR A 443 5.62 -4.56 26.16
N ASP A 444 4.83 -5.58 26.54
CA ASP A 444 4.24 -5.70 27.87
C ASP A 444 5.35 -5.82 28.95
N ALA A 445 6.47 -6.50 28.64
CA ALA A 445 7.64 -6.58 29.51
C ALA A 445 8.44 -5.26 29.60
N GLU A 446 8.62 -4.53 28.50
CA GLU A 446 9.21 -3.20 28.49
C GLU A 446 8.34 -2.19 29.25
N LYS A 447 7.02 -2.24 29.06
CA LYS A 447 6.05 -1.39 29.73
C LYS A 447 6.06 -1.62 31.25
N SER A 448 6.13 -2.88 31.70
CA SER A 448 6.29 -3.19 33.12
C SER A 448 7.59 -2.62 33.72
N LYS A 449 8.71 -2.67 32.99
CA LYS A 449 9.98 -2.05 33.42
C LYS A 449 9.86 -0.52 33.48
N TYR A 450 9.21 0.09 32.49
CA TYR A 450 8.94 1.53 32.47
C TYR A 450 8.05 1.97 33.63
N ASP A 451 6.96 1.26 33.93
CA ASP A 451 6.05 1.61 35.02
C ASP A 451 6.74 1.50 36.40
N GLN A 452 7.64 0.51 36.57
CA GLN A 452 8.52 0.40 37.74
C GLN A 452 9.51 1.58 37.84
N ALA A 453 10.23 1.88 36.75
CA ALA A 453 11.18 2.99 36.69
C ALA A 453 10.49 4.35 36.91
N MET A 454 9.25 4.52 36.41
CA MET A 454 8.42 5.68 36.66
C MET A 454 8.06 5.78 38.14
N ALA A 455 7.55 4.72 38.77
CA ALA A 455 7.24 4.73 40.19
C ALA A 455 8.47 5.07 41.07
N GLU A 456 9.65 4.54 40.73
CA GLU A 456 10.91 4.93 41.38
C GLU A 456 11.25 6.40 41.15
N TRP A 457 11.10 6.90 39.92
CA TRP A 457 11.30 8.32 39.58
C TRP A 457 10.29 9.24 40.28
N GLU A 458 9.06 8.78 40.53
CA GLU A 458 8.04 9.51 41.31
C GLU A 458 8.31 9.51 42.81
N SER A 459 8.96 8.47 43.33
CA SER A 459 9.36 8.40 44.74
C SER A 459 10.51 9.35 45.11
N LYS A 460 11.33 9.74 44.13
CA LYS A 460 12.50 10.63 44.34
C LYS A 460 12.06 12.07 44.60
N SER A 461 12.81 12.78 45.45
CA SER A 461 12.53 14.19 45.72
C SER A 461 12.67 15.04 44.45
N LYS A 462 12.02 16.20 44.39
CA LYS A 462 12.17 17.13 43.24
C LYS A 462 13.61 17.62 42.99
N LYS A 463 14.54 17.42 43.93
CA LYS A 463 15.97 17.70 43.75
C LYS A 463 16.78 16.50 43.23
N ASP A 464 16.26 15.29 43.40
CA ASP A 464 16.93 14.02 43.06
C ASP A 464 16.27 13.31 41.86
N ARG A 465 15.18 13.88 41.33
CA ARG A 465 14.59 13.53 40.03
C ARG A 465 15.54 14.01 38.92
N GLY A 466 16.19 13.05 38.25
CA GLY A 466 16.78 13.25 36.92
C GLY A 466 15.70 13.26 35.83
N ASP A 467 16.08 12.92 34.60
CA ASP A 467 15.13 12.81 33.50
C ASP A 467 14.07 11.73 33.76
N ALA A 468 12.85 11.97 33.29
CA ALA A 468 11.78 10.99 33.37
C ALA A 468 12.10 9.78 32.47
N PRO A 469 11.85 8.54 32.92
CA PRO A 469 11.84 7.36 32.06
C PRO A 469 11.04 7.62 30.77
N ARG A 470 11.53 7.09 29.65
CA ARG A 470 10.85 7.19 28.35
C ARG A 470 9.87 6.02 28.20
N GLU A 471 8.63 6.31 27.85
CA GLU A 471 7.63 5.27 27.58
C GLU A 471 8.05 4.41 26.37
N PRO A 472 7.98 3.07 26.46
CA PRO A 472 8.30 2.19 25.34
C PRO A 472 7.31 2.38 24.20
N VAL A 473 7.78 2.18 22.98
CA VAL A 473 6.97 2.38 21.77
C VAL A 473 6.15 1.12 21.51
N TYR A 474 4.83 1.27 21.38
CA TYR A 474 3.96 0.17 20.99
C TYR A 474 4.26 -0.27 19.55
N ARG A 475 4.35 -1.59 19.35
CA ARG A 475 4.67 -2.24 18.06
C ARG A 475 3.64 -3.30 17.75
N ASP A 476 3.23 -3.37 16.49
CA ASP A 476 2.32 -4.40 15.96
C ASP A 476 2.71 -4.68 14.50
N PRO A 477 2.80 -5.95 14.05
CA PRO A 477 3.04 -6.25 12.64
C PRO A 477 1.95 -5.66 11.74
N PHE A 478 0.71 -5.57 12.22
CA PHE A 478 -0.41 -5.09 11.41
C PHE A 478 -0.59 -3.58 11.50
N VAL A 479 -0.65 -2.94 10.33
CA VAL A 479 -1.02 -1.52 10.18
C VAL A 479 -2.48 -1.45 9.72
N PRO A 480 -3.43 -0.93 10.53
CA PRO A 480 -4.84 -0.84 10.15
C PRO A 480 -5.05 0.08 8.93
N GLY A 481 -5.87 -0.34 7.97
CA GLY A 481 -6.16 0.43 6.76
C GLY A 481 -7.01 1.70 6.97
N ASN A 482 -7.62 1.88 8.15
CA ASN A 482 -8.27 3.13 8.57
C ASN A 482 -7.28 4.15 9.19
N SER A 483 -5.99 3.82 9.26
CA SER A 483 -4.96 4.71 9.79
C SER A 483 -4.72 5.88 8.82
N SER A 484 -4.65 7.11 9.33
CA SER A 484 -4.20 8.26 8.53
C SER A 484 -2.76 8.07 8.06
N SER A 485 -2.35 8.81 7.03
CA SER A 485 -0.98 8.75 6.52
C SER A 485 0.05 8.82 7.64
N SER A 486 -0.08 9.80 8.52
CA SER A 486 0.82 10.02 9.67
C SER A 486 0.75 8.94 10.75
N ALA A 487 -0.36 8.22 10.90
CA ALA A 487 -0.43 7.05 11.76
C ALA A 487 0.32 5.85 11.13
N VAL A 488 0.25 5.68 9.81
CA VAL A 488 1.06 4.69 9.07
C VAL A 488 2.56 5.01 9.19
N TYR A 489 2.99 6.27 8.98
CA TYR A 489 4.39 6.68 9.19
C TYR A 489 4.89 6.32 10.60
N ARG A 490 4.11 6.64 11.64
CA ARG A 490 4.46 6.32 13.05
C ARG A 490 4.51 4.81 13.32
N ALA A 491 3.62 4.02 12.71
CA ALA A 491 3.62 2.57 12.87
C ALA A 491 4.82 1.90 12.19
N LEU A 492 5.17 2.35 10.98
CA LEU A 492 6.37 1.89 10.27
C LEU A 492 7.64 2.27 11.04
N ASP A 493 7.76 3.53 11.49
CA ASP A 493 8.88 4.03 12.32
C ASP A 493 9.06 3.19 13.60
N ALA A 494 7.98 3.02 14.37
CA ALA A 494 7.96 2.18 15.57
C ALA A 494 8.48 0.76 15.33
N ASN A 495 8.16 0.18 14.17
CA ASN A 495 8.55 -1.16 13.77
C ASN A 495 9.97 -1.26 13.15
N GLY A 496 10.68 -0.15 12.92
CA GLY A 496 11.97 -0.16 12.22
C GLY A 496 11.85 -0.21 10.69
N GLY A 497 10.76 0.37 10.17
CA GLY A 497 10.49 0.60 8.75
C GLY A 497 9.53 -0.39 8.08
N TRP A 498 8.94 -1.36 8.78
CA TRP A 498 8.10 -2.39 8.17
C TRP A 498 6.67 -2.46 8.74
N GLY A 499 5.77 -3.07 7.98
CA GLY A 499 4.39 -3.28 8.42
C GLY A 499 3.56 -4.09 7.43
N LEU A 500 2.37 -4.48 7.87
CA LEU A 500 1.50 -5.40 7.14
C LEU A 500 0.05 -4.87 7.15
N MET A 501 -0.40 -4.37 6.00
CA MET A 501 -1.77 -3.91 5.81
C MET A 501 -2.59 -5.05 5.20
N PHE A 502 -3.49 -5.65 5.99
CA PHE A 502 -4.33 -6.77 5.56
C PHE A 502 -5.80 -6.47 5.90
N GLU A 503 -6.55 -6.04 4.88
CA GLU A 503 -7.91 -5.51 4.99
C GLU A 503 -8.86 -6.18 4.00
N THR A 504 -9.96 -6.77 4.48
CA THR A 504 -11.01 -7.33 3.61
C THR A 504 -12.04 -6.29 3.14
N GLU A 505 -11.96 -5.04 3.61
CA GLU A 505 -12.93 -3.99 3.30
C GLU A 505 -12.23 -2.73 2.77
N ALA A 506 -11.93 -2.73 1.47
CA ALA A 506 -11.24 -1.62 0.80
C ALA A 506 -12.00 -0.28 0.78
N ASP A 507 -13.27 -0.20 1.15
CA ASP A 507 -13.99 1.09 1.39
C ASP A 507 -13.25 1.94 2.43
N THR A 508 -12.74 1.28 3.47
CA THR A 508 -11.97 1.90 4.54
C THR A 508 -10.70 2.55 4.00
N VAL A 509 -9.91 1.81 3.21
CA VAL A 509 -8.67 2.31 2.60
C VAL A 509 -8.96 3.38 1.54
N SER A 510 -10.02 3.21 0.76
CA SER A 510 -10.47 4.21 -0.24
C SER A 510 -10.81 5.54 0.43
N SER A 511 -11.51 5.50 1.57
CA SER A 511 -11.82 6.70 2.37
C SER A 511 -10.57 7.41 2.88
N MET A 512 -9.50 6.67 3.21
CA MET A 512 -8.21 7.26 3.60
C MET A 512 -7.44 7.83 2.40
N ILE A 513 -7.51 7.18 1.23
CA ILE A 513 -6.98 7.72 -0.02
C ILE A 513 -7.69 9.01 -0.41
N ASP A 514 -9.01 9.08 -0.31
CA ASP A 514 -9.80 10.28 -0.68
C ASP A 514 -9.56 11.45 0.29
N SER A 515 -9.44 11.19 1.60
CA SER A 515 -9.30 12.24 2.63
C SER A 515 -7.88 12.78 2.79
N ASP A 516 -6.86 11.92 2.62
CA ASP A 516 -5.43 12.24 2.76
C ASP A 516 -4.72 12.19 1.37
N TYR A 517 -5.47 12.47 0.28
CA TYR A 517 -5.02 12.28 -1.10
C TYR A 517 -3.72 13.05 -1.40
N GLY A 518 -2.75 12.34 -1.99
CA GLY A 518 -1.37 12.77 -2.07
C GLY A 518 -0.50 11.99 -1.09
N ASN A 519 -0.59 12.27 0.21
CA ASN A 519 0.30 11.69 1.23
C ASN A 519 0.19 10.17 1.35
N TYR A 520 -1.03 9.62 1.31
CA TYR A 520 -1.24 8.17 1.45
C TYR A 520 -0.79 7.37 0.21
N SER A 521 -1.10 7.92 -0.98
CA SER A 521 -0.67 7.35 -2.26
C SER A 521 0.85 7.45 -2.45
N ASP A 522 1.47 8.56 -2.04
CA ASP A 522 2.93 8.71 -2.04
C ASP A 522 3.61 7.69 -1.13
N LEU A 523 3.09 7.52 0.10
CA LEU A 523 3.58 6.53 1.05
C LEU A 523 3.62 5.13 0.44
N MET A 524 2.50 4.66 -0.13
CA MET A 524 2.41 3.35 -0.77
C MET A 524 3.36 3.22 -1.97
N ARG A 525 3.50 4.27 -2.80
CA ARG A 525 4.35 4.23 -3.99
C ARG A 525 5.83 4.11 -3.65
N LYS A 526 6.28 4.82 -2.62
CA LYS A 526 7.65 4.79 -2.08
C LYS A 526 7.94 3.49 -1.33
N ALA A 527 7.03 3.07 -0.45
CA ALA A 527 7.15 1.83 0.31
C ALA A 527 7.24 0.59 -0.59
N HIS A 528 6.50 0.56 -1.70
CA HIS A 528 6.61 -0.50 -2.71
C HIS A 528 8.01 -0.61 -3.35
N HIS A 529 8.79 0.48 -3.38
CA HIS A 529 10.12 0.54 -3.98
C HIS A 529 11.27 0.56 -2.96
N HIS A 530 10.95 0.62 -1.66
CA HIS A 530 11.91 0.87 -0.59
C HIS A 530 12.60 2.24 -0.72
N GLU A 531 11.90 3.24 -1.27
CA GLU A 531 12.33 4.65 -1.31
C GLU A 531 12.08 5.33 0.04
N THR A 532 12.99 6.21 0.49
CA THR A 532 12.89 6.91 1.78
C THR A 532 11.55 7.60 1.99
N LEU A 533 10.92 7.30 3.14
CA LEU A 533 9.69 7.90 3.62
C LEU A 533 10.00 8.97 4.66
N SER A 534 9.85 10.25 4.28
CA SER A 534 10.06 11.40 5.14
C SER A 534 8.75 12.10 5.50
N MET A 535 8.53 12.35 6.79
CA MET A 535 7.42 13.16 7.30
C MET A 535 7.93 14.16 8.36
N ASN A 536 7.59 15.44 8.17
CA ASN A 536 7.84 16.49 9.15
C ASN A 536 6.53 17.23 9.46
N ARG A 537 6.07 17.14 10.72
CA ARG A 537 4.92 17.89 11.25
C ARG A 537 5.38 18.86 12.33
N VAL A 538 5.61 20.11 11.92
CA VAL A 538 6.08 21.21 12.78
C VAL A 538 5.15 21.45 13.99
N THR A 539 3.84 21.33 13.80
CA THR A 539 2.81 21.49 14.86
C THR A 539 2.90 20.41 15.93
N GLU A 540 3.22 19.18 15.54
CA GLU A 540 3.35 18.02 16.44
C GLU A 540 4.80 17.84 16.94
N LYS A 541 5.76 18.60 16.40
CA LYS A 541 7.21 18.43 16.57
C LYS A 541 7.69 17.01 16.24
N VAL A 542 7.05 16.37 15.26
CA VAL A 542 7.38 15.02 14.80
C VAL A 542 8.15 15.10 13.49
N HIS A 543 9.33 14.50 13.49
CA HIS A 543 10.15 14.25 12.31
C HIS A 543 10.44 12.76 12.27
N ILE A 544 10.05 12.10 11.18
CA ILE A 544 10.22 10.68 10.93
C ILE A 544 10.83 10.55 9.54
N ASP A 545 11.98 9.88 9.45
CA ASP A 545 12.60 9.45 8.20
C ASP A 545 12.81 7.94 8.28
N ILE A 546 12.37 7.22 7.25
CA ILE A 546 12.47 5.75 7.16
C ILE A 546 13.11 5.42 5.81
N ASP A 547 14.38 5.04 5.81
CA ASP A 547 15.16 4.89 4.57
C ASP A 547 14.72 3.71 3.70
N GLU A 548 14.54 2.53 4.31
CA GLU A 548 14.21 1.28 3.61
C GLU A 548 12.84 0.73 4.05
N PRO A 549 11.72 1.37 3.66
CA PRO A 549 10.38 0.96 4.06
C PRO A 549 9.96 -0.37 3.43
N ARG A 550 9.37 -1.24 4.24
CA ARG A 550 8.99 -2.63 3.92
C ARG A 550 7.54 -2.89 4.32
N LEU A 551 6.62 -2.25 3.61
CA LEU A 551 5.18 -2.41 3.78
C LEU A 551 4.65 -3.51 2.85
N SER A 552 3.96 -4.52 3.37
CA SER A 552 3.16 -5.48 2.57
C SER A 552 1.70 -5.06 2.60
N ILE A 553 1.00 -5.14 1.45
CA ILE A 553 -0.39 -4.72 1.31
C ILE A 553 -1.22 -5.79 0.62
N PHE A 554 -2.25 -6.26 1.33
CA PHE A 554 -3.28 -7.14 0.82
C PHE A 554 -4.66 -6.54 1.08
N LEU A 555 -5.39 -6.22 0.02
CA LEU A 555 -6.72 -5.64 0.10
C LEU A 555 -7.76 -6.57 -0.54
N THR A 556 -8.99 -6.57 -0.02
CA THR A 556 -10.12 -7.15 -0.74
C THR A 556 -11.23 -6.12 -0.93
N CYS A 557 -11.84 -6.12 -2.12
CA CYS A 557 -12.82 -5.12 -2.50
C CYS A 557 -13.99 -5.72 -3.31
N THR A 558 -14.97 -4.88 -3.62
CA THR A 558 -15.93 -5.13 -4.71
C THR A 558 -15.47 -4.43 -5.99
N PRO A 559 -15.88 -4.87 -7.19
CA PRO A 559 -15.51 -4.21 -8.44
C PRO A 559 -15.82 -2.70 -8.45
N GLY A 560 -16.93 -2.29 -7.83
CA GLY A 560 -17.35 -0.89 -7.77
C GLY A 560 -16.49 0.01 -6.86
N GLN A 561 -15.63 -0.55 -6.01
CA GLN A 561 -14.72 0.19 -5.13
C GLN A 561 -13.37 0.50 -5.80
N LEU A 562 -12.98 -0.29 -6.81
CA LEU A 562 -11.71 -0.12 -7.50
C LEU A 562 -11.50 1.32 -8.05
N PRO A 563 -12.49 2.01 -8.64
CA PRO A 563 -12.31 3.38 -9.12
C PRO A 563 -12.05 4.41 -8.02
N SER A 564 -12.53 4.19 -6.80
CA SER A 564 -12.22 5.04 -5.64
C SER A 564 -10.81 4.76 -5.10
N LEU A 565 -10.43 3.48 -5.04
CA LEU A 565 -9.10 3.06 -4.61
C LEU A 565 -7.99 3.52 -5.60
N PHE A 566 -8.31 3.56 -6.90
CA PHE A 566 -7.42 4.06 -7.97
C PHE A 566 -8.12 5.05 -8.90
N PRO A 567 -8.21 6.35 -8.52
CA PRO A 567 -8.87 7.38 -9.34
C PRO A 567 -8.20 7.66 -10.69
N SER A 568 -6.91 7.31 -10.85
CA SER A 568 -6.19 7.22 -12.12
C SER A 568 -5.01 6.26 -11.94
N PHE A 569 -4.65 5.52 -13.00
CA PHE A 569 -3.41 4.73 -13.02
C PHE A 569 -2.16 5.53 -13.40
N GLU A 570 -2.33 6.76 -13.92
CA GLU A 570 -1.21 7.65 -14.28
C GLU A 570 -0.38 8.07 -13.07
N ASN A 571 -0.97 8.08 -11.86
CA ASN A 571 -0.24 8.34 -10.63
C ASN A 571 0.76 7.23 -10.25
N GLY A 572 0.75 6.10 -10.98
CA GLY A 572 1.65 4.95 -10.81
C GLY A 572 1.32 4.04 -9.63
N LEU A 573 0.30 4.33 -8.81
CA LEU A 573 -0.07 3.49 -7.66
C LEU A 573 -0.69 2.18 -8.13
N GLY A 574 -1.70 2.22 -8.99
CA GLY A 574 -2.39 1.00 -9.45
C GLY A 574 -1.48 0.00 -10.15
N SER A 575 -0.45 0.46 -10.87
CA SER A 575 0.54 -0.41 -11.52
C SER A 575 1.36 -1.26 -10.55
N ARG A 576 1.43 -0.87 -9.26
CA ARG A 576 2.16 -1.59 -8.21
C ARG A 576 1.37 -2.74 -7.59
N PHE A 577 0.07 -2.84 -7.85
CA PHE A 577 -0.76 -3.94 -7.36
C PHE A 577 -0.95 -5.01 -8.43
N LEU A 578 -0.88 -6.27 -8.03
CA LEU A 578 -1.45 -7.37 -8.81
C LEU A 578 -2.91 -7.55 -8.41
N PHE A 579 -3.75 -7.80 -9.40
CA PHE A 579 -5.18 -7.98 -9.20
C PHE A 579 -5.56 -9.43 -9.45
N TYR A 580 -6.51 -9.93 -8.67
CA TYR A 580 -7.11 -11.25 -8.86
C TYR A 580 -8.64 -11.14 -8.72
N ASN A 581 -9.37 -11.58 -9.74
CA ASN A 581 -10.83 -11.65 -9.71
C ASN A 581 -11.26 -12.99 -9.11
N LEU A 582 -11.72 -12.98 -7.87
CA LEU A 582 -12.49 -14.10 -7.32
C LEU A 582 -13.89 -14.05 -7.98
N PRO A 583 -14.27 -15.01 -8.84
CA PRO A 583 -15.55 -14.96 -9.53
C PRO A 583 -16.73 -15.21 -8.57
N ASP A 584 -17.94 -14.91 -9.04
CA ASP A 584 -19.15 -15.27 -8.32
C ASP A 584 -19.37 -16.79 -8.41
N GLU A 585 -19.50 -17.46 -7.26
CA GLU A 585 -19.80 -18.89 -7.16
C GLU A 585 -21.17 -19.20 -7.83
N GLU A 586 -21.34 -20.41 -8.40
CA GLU A 586 -22.68 -20.88 -8.78
C GLU A 586 -23.58 -20.86 -7.53
N VAL A 587 -24.79 -20.29 -7.63
CA VAL A 587 -25.70 -20.04 -6.50
C VAL A 587 -26.06 -21.35 -5.79
N SER A 588 -25.28 -21.66 -4.75
CA SER A 588 -25.33 -22.89 -4.00
C SER A 588 -25.05 -22.57 -2.53
N PHE A 589 -25.79 -23.24 -1.64
CA PHE A 589 -25.57 -23.09 -0.21
C PHE A 589 -24.53 -24.13 0.21
N HIS A 590 -23.30 -23.67 0.49
CA HIS A 590 -22.23 -24.52 0.99
C HIS A 590 -22.66 -25.24 2.28
N ASP A 591 -22.26 -26.50 2.41
CA ASP A 591 -22.50 -27.24 3.65
C ASP A 591 -21.58 -26.73 4.76
N VAL A 592 -22.08 -25.77 5.54
CA VAL A 592 -21.39 -25.20 6.70
C VAL A 592 -21.17 -26.20 7.84
N PHE A 593 -21.73 -27.41 7.73
CA PHE A 593 -21.51 -28.53 8.65
C PHE A 593 -20.65 -29.65 8.05
N ALA A 594 -20.05 -29.43 6.87
CA ALA A 594 -19.06 -30.34 6.31
C ALA A 594 -17.96 -30.64 7.35
N LEU A 595 -17.80 -31.92 7.68
CA LEU A 595 -16.98 -32.36 8.79
C LEU A 595 -15.52 -31.92 8.63
N ARG A 596 -15.06 -31.05 9.55
CA ARG A 596 -13.65 -30.70 9.76
C ARG A 596 -13.28 -31.09 11.19
N GLU A 597 -12.11 -31.69 11.38
CA GLU A 597 -11.64 -32.12 12.71
C GLU A 597 -11.26 -30.93 13.61
N SER A 598 -10.86 -29.80 13.01
CA SER A 598 -10.46 -28.56 13.69
C SER A 598 -10.95 -27.30 12.96
N PRO A 599 -11.07 -26.16 13.66
CA PRO A 599 -11.26 -24.85 13.04
C PRO A 599 -10.15 -24.49 12.05
N LEU A 600 -10.47 -23.64 11.08
CA LEU A 600 -9.48 -23.15 10.11
C LEU A 600 -8.49 -22.18 10.78
N GLU A 601 -8.96 -21.39 11.74
CA GLU A 601 -8.16 -20.49 12.57
C GLU A 601 -7.01 -21.23 13.26
N ASP A 602 -7.30 -22.34 13.93
CA ASP A 602 -6.30 -23.18 14.59
C ASP A 602 -5.33 -23.82 13.58
N THR A 603 -5.82 -24.15 12.39
CA THR A 603 -5.00 -24.72 11.31
C THR A 603 -4.00 -23.69 10.76
N TYR A 604 -4.45 -22.48 10.45
CA TYR A 604 -3.58 -21.39 9.98
C TYR A 604 -2.61 -20.89 11.06
N LYS A 605 -3.01 -20.98 12.33
CA LYS A 605 -2.14 -20.71 13.47
C LYS A 605 -1.01 -21.74 13.60
N GLN A 606 -1.28 -23.03 13.38
CA GLN A 606 -0.24 -24.08 13.32
C GLN A 606 0.72 -23.88 12.13
N LEU A 607 0.24 -23.37 11.00
CA LEU A 607 1.11 -22.94 9.90
C LEU A 607 1.98 -21.73 10.31
N GLY A 608 1.43 -20.80 11.10
CA GLY A 608 2.20 -19.71 11.72
C GLY A 608 3.26 -20.19 12.72
N ASP A 609 2.97 -21.21 13.51
CA ASP A 609 3.95 -21.88 14.39
C ASP A 609 5.06 -22.57 13.58
N THR A 610 4.73 -23.14 12.43
CA THR A 610 5.69 -23.74 11.49
C THR A 610 6.58 -22.68 10.82
N LEU A 611 6.05 -21.48 10.59
CA LEU A 611 6.76 -20.34 9.99
C LEU A 611 7.72 -19.63 10.98
N LEU A 612 7.43 -19.65 12.28
CA LEU A 612 8.17 -18.91 13.29
C LEU A 612 9.70 -19.16 13.28
N PRO A 613 10.22 -20.40 13.18
CA PRO A 613 11.66 -20.66 13.12
C PRO A 613 12.34 -19.95 11.95
N LEU A 614 11.66 -19.81 10.80
CA LEU A 614 12.18 -19.06 9.66
C LEU A 614 12.28 -17.56 9.97
N TYR A 615 11.28 -16.98 10.64
CA TYR A 615 11.32 -15.57 11.05
C TYR A 615 12.50 -15.30 12.00
N HIS A 616 12.72 -16.16 13.00
CA HIS A 616 13.86 -16.05 13.92
C HIS A 616 15.20 -16.27 13.22
N ALA A 617 15.31 -17.28 12.34
CA ALA A 617 16.53 -17.55 11.57
C ALA A 617 16.84 -16.48 10.52
N LEU A 618 15.84 -15.72 10.06
CA LEU A 618 16.05 -14.53 9.25
C LEU A 618 16.49 -13.34 10.10
N GLN A 619 15.98 -13.19 11.33
CA GLN A 619 16.38 -12.12 12.25
C GLN A 619 17.78 -12.30 12.84
N SER A 620 18.21 -13.53 13.14
CA SER A 620 19.52 -13.84 13.73
C SER A 620 20.70 -13.48 12.82
N ARG A 621 20.43 -13.17 11.55
CA ARG A 621 21.41 -12.78 10.53
C ARG A 621 21.72 -11.28 10.48
N ALA A 622 21.63 -10.60 11.62
CA ALA A 622 22.03 -9.20 11.74
C ALA A 622 23.46 -9.02 11.20
N ASP A 623 23.64 -7.98 10.38
CA ASP A 623 24.88 -7.64 9.66
C ASP A 623 25.33 -8.65 8.58
N HIS A 624 24.60 -9.77 8.41
CA HIS A 624 24.89 -10.85 7.46
C HIS A 624 23.68 -11.24 6.58
N PRO A 625 23.02 -10.28 5.89
CA PRO A 625 21.83 -10.56 5.08
C PRO A 625 22.15 -11.39 3.84
N ILE A 626 21.22 -12.27 3.44
CA ILE A 626 21.39 -13.19 2.31
C ILE A 626 20.87 -12.56 1.01
N GLN A 627 21.67 -12.64 -0.05
CA GLN A 627 21.24 -12.22 -1.39
C GLN A 627 20.49 -13.34 -2.12
N PHE A 628 19.19 -13.18 -2.33
CA PHE A 628 18.41 -13.97 -3.28
C PHE A 628 18.84 -13.69 -4.73
N MET A 629 19.01 -14.76 -5.51
CA MET A 629 19.49 -14.70 -6.89
C MET A 629 18.75 -15.70 -7.79
N LEU A 630 18.34 -15.26 -8.99
CA LEU A 630 17.96 -16.17 -10.07
C LEU A 630 19.23 -16.75 -10.74
N SER A 631 19.20 -18.02 -11.13
CA SER A 631 20.27 -18.66 -11.89
C SER A 631 20.42 -18.05 -13.30
N ALA A 632 21.59 -18.18 -13.92
CA ALA A 632 21.82 -17.67 -15.29
C ALA A 632 20.92 -18.33 -16.37
N ALA A 633 20.26 -19.45 -16.06
CA ALA A 633 19.21 -20.03 -16.91
C ALA A 633 17.86 -19.35 -16.65
N GLN A 634 17.46 -19.22 -15.38
CA GLN A 634 16.23 -18.54 -14.97
C GLN A 634 16.21 -17.07 -15.38
N GLN A 635 17.32 -16.34 -15.26
CA GLN A 635 17.42 -14.94 -15.72
C GLN A 635 17.12 -14.80 -17.22
N ARG A 636 17.63 -15.71 -18.06
CA ARG A 636 17.35 -15.69 -19.52
C ARG A 636 15.89 -16.05 -19.83
N ASP A 637 15.29 -17.00 -19.11
CA ASP A 637 13.88 -17.31 -19.27
C ASP A 637 12.97 -16.17 -18.76
N PHE A 638 13.32 -15.56 -17.64
CA PHE A 638 12.65 -14.39 -17.07
C PHE A 638 12.65 -13.22 -18.05
N LEU A 639 13.82 -12.81 -18.56
CA LEU A 639 13.95 -11.72 -19.52
C LEU A 639 13.14 -11.98 -20.80
N ARG A 640 13.22 -13.18 -21.36
CA ARG A 640 12.39 -13.59 -22.51
C ARG A 640 10.89 -13.48 -22.19
N THR A 641 10.45 -14.08 -21.07
CA THR A 641 9.04 -14.13 -20.67
C THR A 641 8.44 -12.72 -20.56
N TYR A 642 9.15 -11.78 -19.92
CA TYR A 642 8.66 -10.41 -19.76
C TYR A 642 8.86 -9.53 -21.01
N GLN A 643 9.84 -9.83 -21.87
CA GLN A 643 9.95 -9.20 -23.18
C GLN A 643 8.79 -9.59 -24.10
N ASP A 644 8.47 -10.88 -24.19
CA ASP A 644 7.36 -11.40 -25.00
C ASP A 644 6.02 -10.84 -24.48
N MET A 645 5.81 -10.88 -23.16
CA MET A 645 4.64 -10.29 -22.49
C MET A 645 4.52 -8.78 -22.72
N LEU A 646 5.63 -8.03 -22.70
CA LEU A 646 5.60 -6.59 -22.96
C LEU A 646 5.13 -6.30 -24.39
N VAL A 647 5.65 -7.03 -25.39
CA VAL A 647 5.25 -6.87 -26.79
C VAL A 647 3.78 -7.23 -27.00
N GLU A 648 3.33 -8.36 -26.44
CA GLU A 648 1.92 -8.81 -26.53
C GLU A 648 0.96 -7.80 -25.88
N GLN A 649 1.18 -7.47 -24.60
CA GLN A 649 0.27 -6.63 -23.84
C GLN A 649 0.27 -5.19 -24.36
N TYR A 650 1.42 -4.63 -24.76
CA TYR A 650 1.49 -3.29 -25.38
C TYR A 650 0.72 -3.24 -26.71
N GLY A 651 0.86 -4.28 -27.55
CA GLY A 651 0.09 -4.39 -28.80
C GLY A 651 -1.42 -4.51 -28.60
N MET A 652 -1.87 -5.02 -27.46
CA MET A 652 -3.30 -5.17 -27.12
C MET A 652 -3.90 -3.97 -26.39
N GLN A 653 -3.16 -3.34 -25.47
CA GLN A 653 -3.68 -2.41 -24.46
C GLN A 653 -3.09 -1.00 -24.54
N GLY A 654 -2.18 -0.72 -25.48
CA GLY A 654 -1.60 0.61 -25.67
C GLY A 654 -0.47 0.93 -24.68
N LYS A 655 -0.16 2.23 -24.53
CA LYS A 655 1.08 2.65 -23.87
C LYS A 655 1.05 2.48 -22.35
N GLY A 656 -0.11 2.64 -21.71
CA GLY A 656 -0.21 2.65 -20.24
C GLY A 656 0.04 1.29 -19.58
N ILE A 657 -0.17 0.17 -20.28
CA ILE A 657 0.09 -1.18 -19.74
C ILE A 657 1.58 -1.45 -19.47
N ARG A 658 2.49 -0.70 -20.14
CA ARG A 658 3.95 -0.83 -19.97
C ARG A 658 4.36 -0.79 -18.49
N ALA A 659 3.76 0.12 -17.71
CA ALA A 659 4.08 0.25 -16.28
C ALA A 659 3.70 -1.00 -15.48
N PHE A 660 2.58 -1.65 -15.82
CA PHE A 660 2.13 -2.88 -15.18
C PHE A 660 3.07 -4.04 -15.50
N VAL A 661 3.48 -4.23 -16.76
CA VAL A 661 4.38 -5.35 -17.13
C VAL A 661 5.71 -5.30 -16.38
N PHE A 662 6.33 -4.12 -16.25
CA PHE A 662 7.57 -3.98 -15.47
C PHE A 662 7.37 -4.23 -13.97
N ARG A 663 6.20 -3.91 -13.42
CA ARG A 663 5.86 -4.17 -12.01
C ARG A 663 5.58 -5.65 -11.77
N ILE A 664 4.85 -6.30 -12.67
CA ILE A 664 4.61 -7.74 -12.66
C ILE A 664 5.94 -8.52 -12.68
N ALA A 665 6.94 -8.06 -13.45
CA ALA A 665 8.28 -8.65 -13.44
C ALA A 665 8.96 -8.52 -12.06
N LEU A 666 8.90 -7.34 -11.43
CA LEU A 666 9.41 -7.13 -10.07
C LEU A 666 8.68 -7.99 -9.02
N GLU A 667 7.36 -8.07 -9.08
CA GLU A 667 6.57 -8.92 -8.18
C GLU A 667 6.89 -10.40 -8.38
N SER A 668 7.09 -10.86 -9.62
CA SER A 668 7.55 -12.23 -9.93
C SER A 668 8.89 -12.55 -9.26
N PHE A 669 9.84 -11.60 -9.30
CA PHE A 669 11.11 -11.74 -8.57
C PHE A 669 10.92 -11.83 -7.04
N ARG A 670 9.95 -11.08 -6.47
CA ARG A 670 9.57 -11.18 -5.05
C ARG A 670 8.89 -12.50 -4.69
N TYR A 671 7.95 -12.97 -5.50
CA TYR A 671 7.34 -14.30 -5.33
C TYR A 671 8.40 -15.41 -5.35
N ALA A 672 9.39 -15.31 -6.25
CA ALA A 672 10.48 -16.28 -6.33
C ALA A 672 11.36 -16.24 -5.08
N MET A 673 11.65 -15.05 -4.56
CA MET A 673 12.35 -14.86 -3.28
C MET A 673 11.59 -15.50 -2.11
N ILE A 674 10.27 -15.27 -2.01
CA ILE A 674 9.42 -15.80 -0.94
C ILE A 674 9.37 -17.33 -1.00
N LEU A 675 9.00 -17.91 -2.15
CA LEU A 675 8.87 -19.36 -2.29
C LEU A 675 10.21 -20.08 -2.07
N THR A 676 11.33 -19.55 -2.57
CA THR A 676 12.66 -20.12 -2.29
C THR A 676 13.04 -20.02 -0.81
N THR A 677 12.59 -18.98 -0.11
CA THR A 677 12.84 -18.84 1.34
C THR A 677 11.98 -19.83 2.14
N LEU A 678 10.73 -20.08 1.73
CA LEU A 678 9.87 -21.13 2.30
C LEU A 678 10.39 -22.54 1.99
N ARG A 679 10.92 -22.76 0.78
CA ARG A 679 11.59 -24.00 0.38
C ARG A 679 12.69 -24.39 1.35
N ARG A 680 13.49 -23.41 1.78
CA ARG A 680 14.57 -23.63 2.75
C ARG A 680 14.05 -24.10 4.10
N LEU A 681 12.96 -23.51 4.60
CA LEU A 681 12.30 -23.95 5.83
C LEU A 681 11.83 -25.42 5.71
N SER A 682 11.26 -25.81 4.57
CA SER A 682 10.86 -27.19 4.29
C SER A 682 12.03 -28.17 4.23
N GLU A 683 13.12 -27.80 3.57
CA GLU A 683 14.32 -28.64 3.45
C GLU A 683 15.02 -28.81 4.81
N TRP A 684 15.02 -27.77 5.64
CA TRP A 684 15.45 -27.84 7.04
C TRP A 684 14.53 -28.75 7.88
N ALA A 685 13.21 -28.59 7.80
CA ALA A 685 12.26 -29.42 8.53
C ALA A 685 12.35 -30.91 8.13
N ALA A 686 12.64 -31.19 6.85
CA ALA A 686 12.89 -32.55 6.36
C ALA A 686 14.24 -33.14 6.80
N SER A 687 15.18 -32.32 7.30
CA SER A 687 16.50 -32.77 7.76
C SER A 687 16.50 -33.38 9.17
N PHE A 688 15.44 -33.15 9.96
CA PHE A 688 15.29 -33.70 11.30
C PHE A 688 15.27 -35.24 11.27
N GLY A 689 16.27 -35.86 11.90
CA GLY A 689 16.49 -37.30 11.88
C GLY A 689 17.72 -37.74 11.07
N SER A 690 18.35 -36.82 10.32
CA SER A 690 19.73 -37.00 9.86
C SER A 690 20.73 -36.78 11.00
N SER A 691 21.95 -37.31 10.89
CA SER A 691 22.96 -37.30 11.96
C SER A 691 23.74 -35.98 12.08
N THR A 692 23.23 -34.89 11.52
CA THR A 692 23.87 -33.57 11.48
C THR A 692 22.84 -32.52 11.86
N ASP A 693 23.12 -31.77 12.93
CA ASP A 693 22.35 -30.60 13.31
C ASP A 693 22.55 -29.55 12.20
N HIS A 694 21.46 -29.17 11.54
CA HIS A 694 21.48 -28.23 10.43
C HIS A 694 20.68 -26.98 10.80
N GLU A 695 21.28 -25.82 10.59
CA GLU A 695 20.61 -24.52 10.67
C GLU A 695 19.82 -24.24 9.38
N ILE A 696 18.78 -23.40 9.45
CA ILE A 696 17.98 -23.01 8.26
C ILE A 696 18.87 -22.27 7.24
N PHE A 697 19.76 -21.41 7.72
CA PHE A 697 20.78 -20.72 6.94
C PHE A 697 22.11 -20.84 7.68
N ARG A 698 23.20 -21.12 6.95
CA ARG A 698 24.53 -21.21 7.57
C ARG A 698 25.12 -19.83 7.78
N ASP A 699 25.91 -19.63 8.82
CA ASP A 699 26.64 -18.36 9.07
C ASP A 699 27.43 -17.86 7.83
N ASP A 700 28.05 -18.78 7.08
CA ASP A 700 28.86 -18.46 5.88
C ASP A 700 28.05 -18.28 4.58
N GLU A 701 26.75 -18.54 4.62
CA GLU A 701 25.87 -18.46 3.45
C GLU A 701 25.49 -17.00 3.16
N ASN A 702 25.91 -16.48 2.00
CA ASN A 702 25.63 -15.11 1.58
C ASN A 702 24.69 -15.02 0.37
N ALA A 703 24.33 -16.15 -0.24
CA ALA A 703 23.48 -16.19 -1.44
C ALA A 703 22.46 -17.35 -1.40
N LEU A 704 21.20 -17.03 -1.72
CA LEU A 704 20.10 -17.97 -1.85
C LEU A 704 19.70 -18.06 -3.34
N ILE A 705 20.09 -19.14 -4.01
CA ILE A 705 19.76 -19.36 -5.42
C ILE A 705 18.33 -19.91 -5.52
N CYS A 706 17.51 -19.34 -6.41
CA CYS A 706 16.15 -19.79 -6.67
C CYS A 706 16.09 -21.23 -7.19
N ASP A 707 15.24 -22.06 -6.59
CA ASP A 707 14.99 -23.42 -7.05
C ASP A 707 14.14 -23.42 -8.33
N ASP A 708 14.40 -24.35 -9.25
CA ASP A 708 13.63 -24.48 -10.49
C ASP A 708 12.15 -24.86 -10.24
N ARG A 709 11.83 -25.53 -9.13
CA ARG A 709 10.44 -25.80 -8.69
C ARG A 709 9.74 -24.49 -8.35
N ASP A 710 10.38 -23.65 -7.52
CA ASP A 710 9.85 -22.36 -7.09
C ASP A 710 9.69 -21.42 -8.29
N PHE A 711 10.70 -21.32 -9.16
CA PHE A 711 10.63 -20.51 -10.38
C PHE A 711 9.48 -20.93 -11.32
N ARG A 712 9.22 -22.25 -11.48
CA ARG A 712 8.05 -22.74 -12.24
C ARG A 712 6.73 -22.37 -11.57
N THR A 713 6.62 -22.57 -10.25
CA THR A 713 5.43 -22.22 -9.46
C THR A 713 5.11 -20.73 -9.59
N VAL A 714 6.12 -19.85 -9.50
CA VAL A 714 5.96 -18.41 -9.74
C VAL A 714 5.44 -18.10 -11.13
N LYS A 715 6.00 -18.70 -12.19
CA LYS A 715 5.52 -18.46 -13.56
C LYS A 715 4.03 -18.80 -13.69
N THR A 716 3.59 -19.93 -13.15
CA THR A 716 2.16 -20.33 -13.15
C THR A 716 1.26 -19.34 -12.39
N ILE A 717 1.69 -18.85 -11.21
CA ILE A 717 0.96 -17.83 -10.43
C ILE A 717 0.89 -16.52 -11.22
N VAL A 718 2.03 -16.02 -11.70
CA VAL A 718 2.12 -14.68 -12.31
C VAL A 718 1.46 -14.66 -13.69
N GLU A 719 1.54 -15.72 -14.49
CA GLU A 719 0.80 -15.83 -15.76
C GLU A 719 -0.74 -15.74 -15.54
N CYS A 720 -1.27 -16.24 -14.42
CA CYS A 720 -2.66 -16.02 -14.03
C CYS A 720 -2.91 -14.56 -13.63
N LEU A 721 -2.10 -14.00 -12.73
CA LEU A 721 -2.25 -12.63 -12.22
C LEU A 721 -2.12 -11.55 -13.32
N VAL A 722 -1.32 -11.80 -14.36
CA VAL A 722 -1.23 -10.95 -15.57
C VAL A 722 -2.59 -10.81 -16.24
N ASN A 723 -3.30 -11.93 -16.44
CA ASN A 723 -4.60 -11.94 -17.12
C ASN A 723 -5.66 -11.17 -16.32
N HIS A 724 -5.69 -11.34 -15.00
CA HIS A 724 -6.59 -10.58 -14.12
C HIS A 724 -6.22 -9.09 -14.07
N THR A 725 -4.94 -8.77 -13.95
CA THR A 725 -4.43 -7.38 -13.94
C THR A 725 -4.71 -6.66 -15.25
N ALA A 726 -4.53 -7.32 -16.40
CA ALA A 726 -4.87 -6.79 -17.72
C ALA A 726 -6.39 -6.56 -17.88
N ARG A 727 -7.25 -7.43 -17.31
CA ARG A 727 -8.71 -7.22 -17.26
C ARG A 727 -9.08 -5.98 -16.45
N VAL A 728 -8.45 -5.77 -15.29
CA VAL A 728 -8.66 -4.54 -14.48
C VAL A 728 -8.18 -3.31 -15.23
N TYR A 729 -6.98 -3.36 -15.83
CA TYR A 729 -6.45 -2.27 -16.65
C TYR A 729 -7.43 -1.87 -17.77
N ALA A 730 -7.87 -2.84 -18.58
CA ALA A 730 -8.76 -2.59 -19.72
C ALA A 730 -10.14 -2.01 -19.34
N VAL A 731 -10.55 -2.11 -18.08
CA VAL A 731 -11.83 -1.61 -17.58
C VAL A 731 -11.69 -0.25 -16.86
N MET A 732 -10.53 0.00 -16.24
CA MET A 732 -10.29 1.19 -15.41
C MET A 732 -9.37 2.24 -16.04
N ALA A 733 -8.59 1.89 -17.05
CA ALA A 733 -7.83 2.85 -17.83
C ALA A 733 -8.82 3.90 -18.38
N LYS A 734 -8.61 5.16 -17.98
CA LYS A 734 -9.35 6.27 -18.57
C LYS A 734 -9.03 6.33 -20.07
N GLU A 735 -10.02 6.77 -20.83
CA GLU A 735 -10.22 6.34 -22.22
C GLU A 735 -9.23 6.98 -23.24
N ASP A 736 -8.07 7.46 -22.80
CA ASP A 736 -7.06 8.15 -23.61
C ASP A 736 -6.29 7.21 -24.58
N ASP A 737 -6.28 5.89 -24.32
CA ASP A 737 -5.74 4.87 -25.25
C ASP A 737 -6.78 4.39 -26.31
N ASN A 738 -7.99 4.98 -26.37
CA ASN A 738 -8.96 4.74 -27.46
C ASN A 738 -9.01 5.97 -28.39
N PRO A 739 -8.57 5.88 -29.67
CA PRO A 739 -8.47 7.03 -30.57
C PRO A 739 -9.82 7.67 -30.97
N PHE A 740 -10.96 7.14 -30.48
CA PHE A 740 -12.29 7.71 -30.68
C PHE A 740 -13.03 8.10 -29.39
N ALA A 741 -12.37 7.98 -28.22
CA ALA A 741 -12.95 8.29 -26.91
C ALA A 741 -13.37 9.76 -26.75
N LEU A 742 -12.58 10.68 -27.30
CA LEU A 742 -12.77 12.14 -27.22
C LEU A 742 -14.15 12.65 -27.71
N HIS A 743 -14.94 11.81 -28.36
CA HIS A 743 -16.31 12.13 -28.81
C HIS A 743 -17.42 11.37 -28.07
N GLY A 744 -17.08 10.56 -27.05
CA GLY A 744 -18.02 9.97 -26.09
C GLY A 744 -19.09 9.06 -26.69
N LYS A 745 -18.85 8.47 -27.87
CA LYS A 745 -19.84 7.63 -28.57
C LYS A 745 -19.27 6.36 -29.17
N LYS A 746 -19.79 5.22 -28.71
CA LYS A 746 -19.46 3.88 -29.19
C LYS A 746 -20.01 3.66 -30.62
N LEU A 747 -19.12 3.53 -31.59
CA LEU A 747 -19.46 3.09 -32.95
C LEU A 747 -20.06 1.67 -32.93
N SER A 748 -21.22 1.49 -33.58
CA SER A 748 -21.82 0.17 -33.79
C SER A 748 -20.94 -0.73 -34.68
N ALA A 749 -21.23 -2.03 -34.74
CA ALA A 749 -20.45 -2.97 -35.53
C ALA A 749 -20.36 -2.59 -37.02
N ASP A 750 -21.48 -2.17 -37.62
CA ASP A 750 -21.51 -1.73 -39.03
C ASP A 750 -20.80 -0.40 -39.25
N GLU A 751 -20.96 0.55 -38.33
CA GLU A 751 -20.24 1.84 -38.38
C GLU A 751 -18.73 1.62 -38.30
N ARG A 752 -18.27 0.72 -37.42
CA ARG A 752 -16.85 0.36 -37.27
C ARG A 752 -16.30 -0.39 -38.48
N ARG A 753 -17.07 -1.32 -39.06
CA ARG A 753 -16.71 -2.01 -40.31
C ARG A 753 -16.59 -1.03 -41.48
N LEU A 754 -17.56 -0.13 -41.63
CA LEU A 754 -17.54 0.89 -42.68
C LEU A 754 -16.36 1.85 -42.50
N TYR A 755 -16.14 2.39 -41.31
CA TYR A 755 -15.04 3.33 -41.02
C TYR A 755 -13.65 2.73 -41.29
N LYS A 756 -13.42 1.47 -40.86
CA LYS A 756 -12.16 0.76 -41.18
C LYS A 756 -11.96 0.52 -42.68
N ALA A 757 -13.06 0.39 -43.45
CA ALA A 757 -13.00 0.17 -44.89
C ALA A 757 -12.79 1.46 -45.72
N LEU A 758 -12.85 2.65 -45.13
CA LEU A 758 -12.62 3.92 -45.82
C LEU A 758 -11.12 4.20 -46.00
N PRO A 759 -10.72 4.77 -47.16
CA PRO A 759 -9.36 5.26 -47.38
C PRO A 759 -8.93 6.29 -46.33
N GLU A 760 -7.64 6.38 -46.09
CA GLU A 760 -7.02 7.47 -45.31
C GLU A 760 -6.71 8.66 -46.22
N GLY A 761 -6.67 9.86 -45.67
CA GLY A 761 -6.62 11.11 -46.43
C GLY A 761 -7.97 11.48 -47.06
N ASP A 762 -7.92 12.22 -48.17
CA ASP A 762 -9.10 12.75 -48.88
C ASP A 762 -9.78 11.68 -49.75
N PHE A 763 -11.07 11.43 -49.51
CA PHE A 763 -11.91 10.55 -50.33
C PHE A 763 -13.29 11.17 -50.67
N PRO A 764 -13.82 10.95 -51.88
CA PRO A 764 -15.17 11.34 -52.26
C PRO A 764 -16.26 10.44 -51.64
N THR A 765 -17.50 10.94 -51.58
CA THR A 765 -18.69 10.15 -51.20
C THR A 765 -18.83 8.85 -52.00
N ALA A 766 -18.31 8.79 -53.23
CA ALA A 766 -18.34 7.61 -54.08
C ALA A 766 -17.62 6.40 -53.43
N ASP A 767 -16.49 6.63 -52.75
CA ASP A 767 -15.71 5.55 -52.14
C ASP A 767 -16.33 5.04 -50.83
N VAL A 768 -17.08 5.91 -50.12
CA VAL A 768 -17.93 5.51 -49.01
C VAL A 768 -19.02 4.55 -49.48
N LEU A 769 -19.66 4.85 -50.62
CA LEU A 769 -20.69 3.99 -51.19
C LEU A 769 -20.12 2.68 -51.72
N LYS A 770 -18.99 2.71 -52.43
CA LYS A 770 -18.27 1.52 -52.89
C LYS A 770 -17.84 0.61 -51.73
N SER A 771 -17.39 1.19 -50.63
CA SER A 771 -17.04 0.48 -49.40
C SER A 771 -18.27 -0.12 -48.70
N ALA A 772 -19.39 0.60 -48.69
CA ALA A 772 -20.65 0.13 -48.14
C ALA A 772 -21.25 -1.02 -48.95
N ASP A 773 -21.25 -0.93 -50.29
CA ASP A 773 -21.74 -1.99 -51.18
C ASP A 773 -20.93 -3.29 -50.99
N ARG A 774 -19.59 -3.19 -50.86
CA ARG A 774 -18.72 -4.33 -50.50
C ARG A 774 -19.06 -4.95 -49.13
N LEU A 775 -19.54 -4.15 -48.19
CA LEU A 775 -19.94 -4.57 -46.85
C LEU A 775 -21.43 -4.92 -46.72
N GLN A 776 -22.17 -4.94 -47.84
CA GLN A 776 -23.63 -5.16 -47.88
C GLN A 776 -24.46 -4.13 -47.07
N ILE A 777 -23.90 -2.94 -46.83
CA ILE A 777 -24.57 -1.84 -46.13
C ILE A 777 -25.36 -1.01 -47.15
N SER A 778 -26.67 -0.86 -46.96
CA SER A 778 -27.51 -0.14 -47.92
C SER A 778 -27.09 1.34 -48.08
N ARG A 779 -27.14 1.85 -49.32
CA ARG A 779 -26.74 3.23 -49.70
C ARG A 779 -27.28 4.33 -48.76
N ARG A 780 -28.55 4.23 -48.36
CA ARG A 780 -29.20 5.17 -47.42
C ARG A 780 -28.60 5.08 -46.01
N THR A 781 -28.24 3.88 -45.57
CA THR A 781 -27.59 3.64 -44.28
C THR A 781 -26.15 4.15 -44.28
N ALA A 782 -25.39 3.89 -45.35
CA ALA A 782 -24.03 4.39 -45.53
C ALA A 782 -23.96 5.93 -45.52
N GLN A 783 -24.87 6.60 -46.23
CA GLN A 783 -24.97 8.07 -46.20
C GLN A 783 -25.33 8.61 -44.82
N ARG A 784 -26.19 7.91 -44.07
CA ARG A 784 -26.51 8.24 -42.68
C ARG A 784 -25.30 8.06 -41.75
N MET A 785 -24.54 6.97 -41.91
CA MET A 785 -23.31 6.71 -41.16
C MET A 785 -22.24 7.77 -41.46
N LEU A 786 -22.01 8.11 -42.73
CA LEU A 786 -21.11 9.20 -43.14
C LEU A 786 -21.51 10.55 -42.53
N SER A 787 -22.81 10.89 -42.57
CA SER A 787 -23.32 12.09 -41.92
C SER A 787 -23.10 12.08 -40.41
N LYS A 788 -23.18 10.92 -39.75
CA LYS A 788 -22.80 10.80 -38.34
C LYS A 788 -21.28 10.95 -38.15
N PHE A 789 -20.44 10.28 -38.94
CA PHE A 789 -18.97 10.38 -38.83
C PHE A 789 -18.49 11.82 -38.92
N CYS A 790 -19.08 12.60 -39.84
CA CYS A 790 -18.81 14.02 -40.04
C CYS A 790 -19.42 14.92 -38.96
N ASN A 791 -20.74 14.81 -38.71
CA ASN A 791 -21.48 15.84 -37.95
C ASN A 791 -21.72 15.50 -36.47
N VAL A 792 -21.73 14.21 -36.12
CA VAL A 792 -22.11 13.72 -34.77
C VAL A 792 -20.90 13.17 -34.01
N TYR A 793 -20.03 12.44 -34.70
CA TYR A 793 -18.84 11.82 -34.13
C TYR A 793 -17.55 12.59 -34.46
N ARG A 794 -17.53 13.45 -35.50
CA ARG A 794 -16.37 14.27 -35.92
C ARG A 794 -15.05 13.49 -36.13
N ILE A 795 -15.15 12.22 -36.54
CA ILE A 795 -13.99 11.34 -36.82
C ILE A 795 -13.55 11.36 -38.30
N ILE A 796 -14.16 12.24 -39.09
CA ILE A 796 -13.93 12.48 -40.52
C ILE A 796 -14.30 13.95 -40.80
N ASP A 797 -13.43 14.71 -41.46
CA ASP A 797 -13.64 16.14 -41.73
C ASP A 797 -14.21 16.42 -43.14
N PRO A 798 -15.15 17.37 -43.31
CA PRO A 798 -15.67 17.74 -44.62
C PRO A 798 -14.75 18.78 -45.31
N VAL A 799 -13.92 18.34 -46.25
CA VAL A 799 -12.96 19.21 -46.97
C VAL A 799 -13.68 20.13 -47.97
N LYS A 800 -14.62 19.58 -48.74
CA LYS A 800 -15.46 20.30 -49.71
C LYS A 800 -16.72 19.48 -49.99
N ARG A 801 -17.71 20.06 -50.70
CA ARG A 801 -19.00 19.40 -50.93
C ARG A 801 -18.85 18.02 -51.58
N GLY A 802 -19.04 16.96 -50.80
CA GLY A 802 -18.95 15.56 -51.23
C GLY A 802 -17.54 14.95 -51.20
N VAL A 803 -16.57 15.59 -50.55
CA VAL A 803 -15.22 15.07 -50.28
C VAL A 803 -14.89 15.25 -48.80
N TYR A 804 -14.31 14.22 -48.23
CA TYR A 804 -14.11 14.05 -46.80
C TYR A 804 -12.68 13.58 -46.52
N ASN A 805 -12.09 13.98 -45.40
CA ASN A 805 -10.76 13.52 -44.97
C ASN A 805 -10.89 12.59 -43.76
N LYS A 806 -10.23 11.44 -43.81
CA LYS A 806 -9.99 10.58 -42.64
C LYS A 806 -8.52 10.80 -42.24
N PRO A 807 -8.22 11.27 -41.03
CA PRO A 807 -6.85 11.41 -40.55
C PRO A 807 -6.09 10.09 -40.68
N ALA A 808 -4.87 10.14 -41.21
CA ALA A 808 -3.99 8.98 -41.28
C ALA A 808 -3.48 8.64 -39.87
N VAL A 809 -3.37 7.36 -39.55
CA VAL A 809 -2.72 6.90 -38.32
C VAL A 809 -1.22 6.88 -38.60
N SER A 810 -0.43 7.68 -37.88
CA SER A 810 1.01 7.77 -38.10
C SER A 810 1.76 6.57 -37.51
N ASP A 811 1.92 5.52 -38.31
CA ASP A 811 2.95 4.51 -38.10
C ASP A 811 4.33 5.16 -38.29
N ASN A 812 4.99 5.51 -37.20
CA ASN A 812 6.37 6.00 -37.19
C ASN A 812 7.26 5.04 -36.40
N ASP A 813 7.71 3.98 -37.07
CA ASP A 813 8.98 3.33 -36.74
C ASP A 813 9.55 2.58 -37.95
N ASN A 814 10.86 2.72 -38.19
CA ASN A 814 11.64 2.22 -39.34
C ASN A 814 11.36 2.90 -40.70
N THR A 815 12.34 3.23 -41.55
CA THR A 815 13.75 2.78 -41.67
C THR A 815 14.70 3.94 -42.03
N ASN A 816 16.01 3.67 -42.01
CA ASN A 816 17.05 4.52 -42.61
C ASN A 816 16.69 4.96 -44.04
N ASP A 817 16.97 6.22 -44.37
CA ASP A 817 17.08 6.71 -45.75
C ASP A 817 18.54 6.57 -46.26
N ASP A 818 18.66 6.25 -47.56
CA ASP A 818 19.76 6.68 -48.44
C ASP A 818 19.47 8.11 -48.94
#